data_AF-A5CZI2-F1
#
_entry.id   AF-A5CZI2-F1
#
_cell.length_a   1.000
_cell.length_b   1.000
_cell.length_c   1.000
_cell.angle_alpha   90.00
_cell.angle_beta   90.00
_cell.angle_gamma   90.00
#
_symmetry.space_group_name_H-M   'P 1'
#
loop_
_entity.id
_entity.type
_entity.pdbx_description
1 polymer ?
#
loop_
_entity_poly.entity_id
_entity_poly.type
_entity_poly.pdbx_seq_one_letter_code
_entity_poly.pdbx_strand_id
1 'polypeptide(L)'
;MLIEKATLEFPQKYGKPVKRKEKTPMGEVESEVNPLLEDVKRWGKWVLEEARKEIGRFYPTDPEGSIPVGYIWARTVKCHNPACGAEIPLMRQTWLAKKENKKVALKIIPLRNEIEFDIVEGTAIDFDPGEGTVTRARVICPCCGSGLTDKEVRRQFQEGRAGQRMVAVVLHHPDRQGKTYRLATEKDMELFRETERYLGQKREELWDKWGFDPVPDEIILTPEGKEYKNGGVLYNFTPVVLYGMTKWGDLFNPRQKLALITFADKVRQARELMLAEGAEEGYARVVVTYLAVIFDRLADKNANLVVYNVVGEKIEHVFGRQALPMVWDYVEVNPFTDVGWPNMQDWVVRIIEHCSHTNSLFATVTQASTTALPYPNNYFDAVITDPPYYDNVPYSYLSDFFYVWLKRTVGDLYPELFATPLTPKTEEIIDSLSLLRGMEKQKAAQVAEIRVKDKSFFEEKITKAFSEITRVLKPNGIAVIVFAHKTTVAWEAIINALLNSGLYLTASWPLHTEMQARLRAKESAALASSIYMVCRKRTTRETAYYNEVKPLVEEKIRQKLDQFWNEGIGGSDFFVAAIGPALEVFGRYEKVETYAGEEVSAQDLLEFVRKTVSEYALARILKNGNLGGIDTTARFYLLWRWTYNGARVHFDEARKLSSACGVELEHYWNGGLVKKDKEYISVLGPKERDRKFLEKEKFNSIVDVLHACLLLWEKNQRKKITEILQSSGNLHNNAFWQLAQAVSDVLPEGDKEKQMIQGFLYGRDSYQKAANGTGQQSLF
;
A
#
# COMPACT_ATOMS: atom_id res chain seq x y z
N MET A 1 -8.40 14.11 12.96
CA MET A 1 -9.14 14.57 14.16
C MET A 1 -10.58 14.10 14.20
N LEU A 2 -11.43 14.36 13.18
CA LEU A 2 -12.85 13.94 13.24
C LEU A 2 -13.03 12.44 13.45
N ILE A 3 -12.24 11.61 12.76
CA ILE A 3 -12.25 10.15 12.95
C ILE A 3 -11.93 9.78 14.40
N GLU A 4 -10.86 10.35 14.99
CA GLU A 4 -10.50 10.12 16.40
C GLU A 4 -11.59 10.55 17.37
N LYS A 5 -12.26 11.68 17.13
CA LYS A 5 -13.41 12.08 17.96
C LYS A 5 -14.55 11.08 17.83
N ALA A 6 -14.84 10.61 16.63
CA ALA A 6 -15.90 9.65 16.34
C ALA A 6 -15.61 8.23 16.85
N THR A 7 -14.36 7.88 17.14
CA THR A 7 -13.98 6.54 17.65
C THR A 7 -13.68 6.55 19.15
N LEU A 8 -13.05 7.61 19.67
CA LEU A 8 -12.56 7.67 21.05
C LEU A 8 -13.42 8.53 21.98
N GLU A 9 -13.96 9.65 21.52
CA GLU A 9 -14.60 10.64 22.39
C GLU A 9 -16.14 10.53 22.37
N PHE A 10 -16.75 10.59 21.18
CA PHE A 10 -18.21 10.66 21.03
C PHE A 10 -18.94 9.38 21.46
N PRO A 11 -18.47 8.15 21.12
CA PRO A 11 -19.15 6.93 21.59
C PRO A 11 -19.12 6.79 23.10
N GLN A 12 -18.04 7.23 23.75
CA GLN A 12 -17.93 7.16 25.20
C GLN A 12 -18.91 8.16 25.84
N LYS A 13 -18.98 9.40 25.33
CA LYS A 13 -19.80 10.48 25.88
C LYS A 13 -21.31 10.31 25.59
N TYR A 14 -21.69 9.87 24.40
CA TYR A 14 -23.08 9.85 23.95
C TYR A 14 -23.60 8.46 23.56
N GLY A 15 -22.72 7.45 23.47
CA GLY A 15 -23.09 6.09 23.08
C GLY A 15 -23.53 5.17 24.22
N LYS A 16 -23.71 5.70 25.44
CA LYS A 16 -24.10 4.87 26.58
C LYS A 16 -25.58 4.49 26.53
N PRO A 17 -25.92 3.20 26.80
CA PRO A 17 -27.31 2.79 26.87
C PRO A 17 -28.07 3.61 27.92
N VAL A 18 -29.23 4.13 27.54
CA VAL A 18 -30.19 4.77 28.42
C VAL A 18 -31.45 3.91 28.48
N LYS A 19 -32.08 3.87 29.66
CA LYS A 19 -33.37 3.20 29.83
C LYS A 19 -34.47 4.04 29.21
N ARG A 20 -35.20 3.47 28.25
CA ARG A 20 -36.38 4.08 27.63
C ARG A 20 -37.58 3.19 27.85
N LYS A 21 -38.71 3.79 28.24
CA LYS A 21 -39.99 3.10 28.35
C LYS A 21 -40.75 3.29 27.04
N GLU A 22 -41.08 2.19 26.36
CA GLU A 22 -41.90 2.19 25.16
C GLU A 22 -43.26 1.56 25.44
N LYS A 23 -44.33 2.21 24.96
CA LYS A 23 -45.69 1.67 25.02
C LYS A 23 -45.89 0.69 23.88
N THR A 24 -45.94 -0.60 24.21
CA THR A 24 -46.29 -1.67 23.29
C THR A 24 -47.77 -2.04 23.44
N PRO A 25 -48.38 -2.75 22.46
CA PRO A 25 -49.74 -3.29 22.60
C PRO A 25 -49.94 -4.22 23.82
N MET A 26 -48.85 -4.71 24.43
CA MET A 26 -48.85 -5.58 25.61
C MET A 26 -48.49 -4.86 26.92
N GLY A 27 -48.29 -3.53 26.91
CA GLY A 27 -47.92 -2.73 28.08
C GLY A 27 -46.66 -1.88 27.88
N GLU A 28 -46.20 -1.22 28.95
CA GLU A 28 -44.92 -0.49 28.95
C GLU A 28 -43.75 -1.46 29.10
N VAL A 29 -42.87 -1.50 28.11
CA VAL A 29 -41.63 -2.27 28.13
C VAL A 29 -40.46 -1.30 28.32
N GLU A 30 -39.63 -1.55 29.31
CA GLU A 30 -38.38 -0.81 29.50
C GLU A 30 -37.26 -1.52 28.72
N SER A 31 -36.65 -0.80 27.77
CA SER A 31 -35.52 -1.28 26.97
C SER A 31 -34.31 -0.37 27.16
N GLU A 32 -33.11 -0.95 27.06
CA GLU A 32 -31.87 -0.17 27.00
C GLU A 32 -31.56 0.16 25.54
N VAL A 33 -31.41 1.46 25.26
CA VAL A 33 -31.16 1.97 23.91
C VAL A 33 -29.93 2.83 23.89
N ASN A 34 -29.09 2.69 22.86
CA ASN A 34 -27.96 3.60 22.62
C ASN A 34 -28.46 4.79 21.80
N PRO A 35 -28.60 6.00 22.39
CA PRO A 35 -29.25 7.13 21.75
C PRO A 35 -28.45 7.62 20.53
N LEU A 36 -27.12 7.69 20.62
CA LEU A 36 -26.25 8.06 19.51
C LEU A 36 -26.43 7.12 18.32
N LEU A 37 -26.46 5.81 18.58
CA LEU A 37 -26.63 4.80 17.55
C LEU A 37 -28.01 4.87 16.89
N GLU A 38 -29.07 5.10 17.66
CA GLU A 38 -30.43 5.30 17.13
C GLU A 38 -30.54 6.56 16.28
N ASP A 39 -29.99 7.69 16.73
CA ASP A 39 -30.10 8.95 16.01
C ASP A 39 -29.26 8.95 14.74
N VAL A 40 -28.05 8.38 14.76
CA VAL A 40 -27.26 8.18 13.53
C VAL A 40 -27.99 7.25 12.56
N LYS A 41 -28.69 6.21 13.06
CA LYS A 41 -29.53 5.35 12.22
C LYS A 41 -30.71 6.12 11.60
N ARG A 42 -31.45 6.86 12.45
CA ARG A 42 -32.64 7.62 12.08
C ARG A 42 -32.31 8.69 11.04
N TRP A 43 -31.32 9.54 11.34
CA TRP A 43 -30.93 10.63 10.44
C TRP A 43 -30.19 10.13 9.20
N GLY A 44 -29.44 9.02 9.30
CA GLY A 44 -28.85 8.36 8.13
C GLY A 44 -29.92 7.85 7.17
N LYS A 45 -31.01 7.27 7.70
CA LYS A 45 -32.16 6.86 6.89
C LYS A 45 -32.91 8.07 6.31
N TRP A 46 -33.07 9.14 7.08
CA TRP A 46 -33.70 10.37 6.60
C TRP A 46 -32.93 10.97 5.41
N VAL A 47 -31.60 11.10 5.53
CA VAL A 47 -30.73 11.57 4.45
C VAL A 47 -30.89 10.71 3.19
N LEU A 48 -30.89 9.37 3.35
CA LEU A 48 -31.07 8.44 2.24
C LEU A 48 -32.40 8.66 1.51
N GLU A 49 -33.51 8.74 2.25
CA GLU A 49 -34.84 8.86 1.67
C GLU A 49 -35.07 10.23 1.01
N GLU A 50 -34.59 11.33 1.62
CA GLU A 50 -34.70 12.66 1.02
C GLU A 50 -33.81 12.80 -0.23
N ALA A 51 -32.61 12.23 -0.23
CA ALA A 51 -31.79 12.18 -1.43
C ALA A 51 -32.46 11.32 -2.53
N ARG A 52 -33.09 10.18 -2.15
CA ARG A 52 -33.82 9.31 -3.08
C ARG A 52 -35.00 10.03 -3.73
N LYS A 53 -35.77 10.81 -2.96
CA LYS A 53 -36.87 11.62 -3.49
C LYS A 53 -36.41 12.62 -4.55
N GLU A 54 -35.24 13.23 -4.36
CA GLU A 54 -34.73 14.27 -5.25
C GLU A 54 -34.07 13.71 -6.53
N ILE A 55 -33.18 12.73 -6.39
CA ILE A 55 -32.34 12.26 -7.51
C ILE A 55 -32.51 10.76 -7.83
N GLY A 56 -33.39 10.05 -7.12
CA GLY A 56 -33.63 8.61 -7.34
C GLY A 56 -34.12 8.27 -8.75
N ARG A 57 -34.79 9.22 -9.43
CA ARG A 57 -35.19 9.09 -10.84
C ARG A 57 -34.03 8.84 -11.80
N PHE A 58 -32.80 9.23 -11.43
CA PHE A 58 -31.58 9.01 -12.24
C PHE A 58 -30.97 7.60 -12.06
N TYR A 59 -31.63 6.76 -11.25
CA TYR A 59 -31.26 5.37 -10.95
C TYR A 59 -32.49 4.43 -11.04
N PRO A 60 -33.16 4.36 -12.21
CA PRO A 60 -34.39 3.59 -12.35
C PRO A 60 -34.14 2.09 -12.17
N THR A 61 -35.13 1.39 -11.62
CA THR A 61 -35.20 -0.07 -11.67
C THR A 61 -35.47 -0.53 -13.10
N ASP A 62 -34.87 -1.65 -13.50
CA ASP A 62 -35.15 -2.24 -14.81
C ASP A 62 -36.56 -2.86 -14.82
N PRO A 63 -37.19 -2.99 -16.02
CA PRO A 63 -38.56 -3.50 -16.17
C PRO A 63 -38.83 -4.88 -15.53
N GLU A 64 -37.81 -5.72 -15.38
CA GLU A 64 -37.91 -7.05 -14.76
C GLU A 64 -37.69 -7.04 -13.23
N GLY A 65 -37.76 -5.88 -12.57
CA GLY A 65 -37.53 -5.76 -11.12
C GLY A 65 -36.06 -5.83 -10.70
N SER A 66 -35.14 -5.95 -11.66
CA SER A 66 -33.70 -5.90 -11.41
C SER A 66 -33.26 -4.47 -11.08
N ILE A 67 -32.44 -4.32 -10.04
CA ILE A 67 -31.96 -3.04 -9.54
C ILE A 67 -30.52 -2.82 -10.03
N PRO A 68 -30.24 -1.74 -10.78
CA PRO A 68 -28.87 -1.34 -11.08
C PRO A 68 -28.10 -1.02 -9.80
N VAL A 69 -27.04 -1.77 -9.54
CA VAL A 69 -26.13 -1.55 -8.39
C VAL A 69 -24.85 -0.85 -8.83
N GLY A 70 -24.49 -0.93 -10.11
CA GLY A 70 -23.40 -0.14 -10.68
C GLY A 70 -23.41 -0.08 -12.20
N TYR A 71 -22.77 0.95 -12.75
CA TYR A 71 -22.66 1.20 -14.19
C TYR A 71 -21.18 1.19 -14.57
N ILE A 72 -20.79 0.32 -15.49
CA ILE A 72 -19.41 0.21 -15.96
C ILE A 72 -19.22 1.19 -17.10
N TRP A 73 -18.24 2.07 -16.92
CA TRP A 73 -17.83 3.09 -17.86
C TRP A 73 -16.44 2.77 -18.39
N ALA A 74 -16.24 2.97 -19.69
CA ALA A 74 -14.92 2.98 -20.30
C ALA A 74 -14.62 4.42 -20.77
N ARG A 75 -13.47 4.97 -20.37
CA ARG A 75 -12.96 6.21 -20.97
C ARG A 75 -12.60 5.95 -22.42
N THR A 76 -12.65 6.96 -23.28
CA THR A 76 -12.45 6.78 -24.72
C THR A 76 -11.39 7.71 -25.27
N VAL A 77 -10.71 7.27 -26.33
CA VAL A 77 -9.80 8.09 -27.15
C VAL A 77 -10.10 7.87 -28.62
N LYS A 78 -9.79 8.86 -29.47
CA LYS A 78 -9.94 8.72 -30.92
C LYS A 78 -8.71 8.02 -31.52
N CYS A 79 -8.95 7.11 -32.44
CA CYS A 79 -7.91 6.49 -33.25
C CYS A 79 -7.17 7.56 -34.07
N HIS A 80 -5.83 7.52 -34.05
CA HIS A 80 -5.00 8.49 -34.78
C HIS A 80 -4.94 8.21 -36.30
N ASN A 81 -5.23 6.97 -36.73
CA ASN A 81 -5.38 6.64 -38.15
C ASN A 81 -6.62 7.39 -38.71
N PRO A 82 -6.45 8.37 -39.62
CA PRO A 82 -7.54 9.20 -40.14
C PRO A 82 -8.60 8.40 -40.90
N ALA A 83 -8.22 7.26 -41.51
CA ALA A 83 -9.16 6.39 -42.21
C ALA A 83 -10.06 5.58 -41.26
N CYS A 84 -9.65 5.42 -39.99
CA CYS A 84 -10.40 4.71 -38.97
C CYS A 84 -11.22 5.69 -38.12
N GLY A 85 -10.56 6.65 -37.46
CA GLY A 85 -11.23 7.66 -36.62
C GLY A 85 -12.05 7.11 -35.45
N ALA A 86 -12.02 5.79 -35.20
CA ALA A 86 -12.87 5.14 -34.22
C ALA A 86 -12.66 5.69 -32.81
N GLU A 87 -13.74 5.77 -32.05
CA GLU A 87 -13.69 6.03 -30.62
C GLU A 87 -13.40 4.72 -29.89
N ILE A 88 -12.20 4.58 -29.35
CA ILE A 88 -11.69 3.37 -28.73
C ILE A 88 -12.01 3.41 -27.23
N PRO A 89 -12.90 2.54 -26.71
CA PRO A 89 -13.10 2.36 -25.28
C PRO A 89 -11.84 1.77 -24.65
N LEU A 90 -11.34 2.40 -23.59
CA LEU A 90 -10.14 2.01 -22.87
C LEU A 90 -10.54 1.04 -21.75
N MET A 91 -10.28 -0.24 -21.97
CA MET A 91 -10.55 -1.30 -21.00
C MET A 91 -9.29 -2.09 -20.76
N ARG A 92 -8.91 -2.31 -19.49
CA ARG A 92 -7.71 -3.09 -19.16
C ARG A 92 -7.91 -4.60 -19.35
N GLN A 93 -9.18 -5.02 -19.28
CA GLN A 93 -9.70 -6.36 -19.47
C GLN A 93 -11.21 -6.23 -19.75
N THR A 94 -11.85 -7.27 -20.25
CA THR A 94 -13.29 -7.25 -20.54
C THR A 94 -14.09 -8.28 -19.76
N TRP A 95 -13.52 -8.91 -18.73
CA TRP A 95 -14.28 -9.71 -17.77
C TRP A 95 -15.31 -8.85 -17.04
N LEU A 96 -16.52 -9.40 -16.89
CA LEU A 96 -17.56 -8.91 -15.98
C LEU A 96 -17.66 -9.82 -14.76
N ALA A 97 -17.51 -11.14 -14.92
CA ALA A 97 -17.38 -12.07 -13.80
C ALA A 97 -16.35 -13.15 -14.13
N LYS A 98 -15.45 -13.45 -13.18
CA LYS A 98 -14.43 -14.49 -13.31
C LYS A 98 -14.33 -15.31 -12.02
N LYS A 99 -15.40 -16.04 -11.73
CA LYS A 99 -15.51 -17.01 -10.63
C LYS A 99 -15.37 -18.43 -11.17
N GLU A 100 -15.09 -19.40 -10.31
CA GLU A 100 -15.00 -20.82 -10.68
C GLU A 100 -16.28 -21.29 -11.38
N ASN A 101 -17.44 -20.93 -10.81
CA ASN A 101 -18.77 -21.36 -11.29
C ASN A 101 -19.48 -20.33 -12.17
N LYS A 102 -18.84 -19.19 -12.48
CA LYS A 102 -19.47 -18.12 -13.28
C LYS A 102 -18.44 -17.31 -14.05
N LYS A 103 -18.57 -17.34 -15.37
CA LYS A 103 -17.72 -16.60 -16.31
C LYS A 103 -18.60 -15.78 -17.24
N VAL A 104 -18.47 -14.46 -17.17
CA VAL A 104 -19.20 -13.50 -17.99
C VAL A 104 -18.20 -12.48 -18.53
N ALA A 105 -18.23 -12.20 -19.82
CA ALA A 105 -17.31 -11.29 -20.49
C ALA A 105 -18.01 -10.39 -21.49
N LEU A 106 -17.45 -9.19 -21.67
CA LEU A 106 -17.86 -8.21 -22.66
C LEU A 106 -17.04 -8.44 -23.95
N LYS A 107 -17.70 -8.88 -25.02
CA LYS A 107 -17.10 -9.07 -26.34
C LYS A 107 -17.07 -7.75 -27.09
N ILE A 108 -15.91 -7.36 -27.60
CA ILE A 108 -15.74 -6.14 -28.41
C ILE A 108 -16.00 -6.50 -29.88
N ILE A 109 -16.93 -5.79 -30.53
CA ILE A 109 -17.32 -6.01 -31.93
C ILE A 109 -16.90 -4.77 -32.75
N PRO A 110 -15.77 -4.82 -33.46
CA PRO A 110 -15.32 -3.71 -34.30
C PRO A 110 -16.14 -3.62 -35.60
N LEU A 111 -16.73 -2.45 -35.87
CA LEU A 111 -17.55 -2.14 -37.04
C LEU A 111 -16.95 -0.97 -37.84
N ARG A 112 -15.94 -1.24 -38.67
CA ARG A 112 -15.23 -0.27 -39.55
C ARG A 112 -14.63 0.94 -38.81
N ASN A 113 -15.45 1.88 -38.35
CA ASN A 113 -15.11 3.08 -37.57
C ASN A 113 -15.86 3.17 -36.23
N GLU A 114 -16.70 2.19 -35.89
CA GLU A 114 -17.46 2.11 -34.65
C GLU A 114 -17.10 0.83 -33.89
N ILE A 115 -17.40 0.81 -32.59
CA ILE A 115 -17.16 -0.35 -31.72
C ILE A 115 -18.45 -0.63 -30.98
N GLU A 116 -18.96 -1.84 -31.11
CA GLU A 116 -20.09 -2.35 -30.35
C GLU A 116 -19.63 -3.37 -29.32
N PHE A 117 -20.56 -3.77 -28.45
CA PHE A 117 -20.31 -4.74 -27.41
C PHE A 117 -21.42 -5.78 -27.37
N ASP A 118 -21.05 -6.99 -26.96
CA ASP A 118 -21.98 -8.07 -26.63
C ASP A 118 -21.59 -8.71 -25.29
N ILE A 119 -22.52 -9.32 -24.58
CA ILE A 119 -22.26 -10.03 -23.33
C ILE A 119 -22.34 -11.53 -23.58
N VAL A 120 -21.23 -12.23 -23.36
CA VAL A 120 -21.13 -13.68 -23.54
C VAL A 120 -20.80 -14.36 -22.22
N GLU A 121 -21.33 -15.58 -22.04
CA GLU A 121 -21.19 -16.34 -20.80
C GLU A 121 -20.67 -17.77 -21.04
N GLY A 122 -19.96 -18.30 -20.06
CA GLY A 122 -19.57 -19.72 -20.01
C GLY A 122 -18.77 -20.16 -21.24
N THR A 123 -19.29 -21.17 -21.94
CA THR A 123 -18.66 -21.77 -23.13
C THR A 123 -18.78 -20.90 -24.38
N ALA A 124 -19.61 -19.85 -24.36
CA ALA A 124 -19.75 -18.92 -25.49
C ALA A 124 -18.59 -17.90 -25.58
N ILE A 125 -17.69 -17.88 -24.60
CA ILE A 125 -16.50 -17.03 -24.60
C ILE A 125 -15.45 -17.66 -25.53
N ASP A 126 -15.32 -17.10 -26.74
CA ASP A 126 -14.45 -17.55 -27.83
C ASP A 126 -13.17 -16.70 -28.01
N PHE A 127 -12.89 -15.79 -27.08
CA PHE A 127 -11.74 -14.89 -27.06
C PHE A 127 -11.10 -14.85 -25.67
N ASP A 128 -9.96 -14.18 -25.48
CA ASP A 128 -9.36 -13.95 -24.17
C ASP A 128 -9.82 -12.61 -23.56
N PRO A 129 -10.74 -12.59 -22.57
CA PRO A 129 -11.18 -11.35 -21.94
C PRO A 129 -10.14 -10.74 -21.00
N GLY A 130 -8.99 -11.40 -20.80
CA GLY A 130 -7.81 -10.83 -20.16
C GLY A 130 -7.07 -9.80 -21.04
N GLU A 131 -7.27 -9.85 -22.35
CA GLU A 131 -6.69 -8.90 -23.30
C GLU A 131 -7.63 -7.71 -23.52
N GLY A 132 -7.35 -6.60 -22.83
CA GLY A 132 -8.06 -5.34 -23.02
C GLY A 132 -7.49 -4.48 -24.17
N THR A 133 -8.15 -3.35 -24.45
CA THR A 133 -7.70 -2.37 -25.45
C THR A 133 -6.53 -1.50 -24.98
N VAL A 134 -6.22 -1.48 -23.67
CA VAL A 134 -5.16 -0.64 -23.09
C VAL A 134 -4.28 -1.37 -22.08
N THR A 135 -2.97 -1.22 -22.23
CA THR A 135 -1.96 -1.65 -21.25
C THR A 135 -0.97 -0.53 -20.97
N ARG A 136 -0.86 -0.08 -19.71
CA ARG A 136 0.05 1.01 -19.27
C ARG A 136 -0.06 2.28 -20.15
N ALA A 137 -1.28 2.70 -20.47
CA ALA A 137 -1.60 3.83 -21.37
C ALA A 137 -1.20 3.64 -22.84
N ARG A 138 -0.76 2.45 -23.26
CA ARG A 138 -0.60 2.10 -24.67
C ARG A 138 -1.88 1.42 -25.14
N VAL A 139 -2.44 1.91 -26.23
CA VAL A 139 -3.77 1.50 -26.73
C VAL A 139 -3.60 0.83 -28.08
N ILE A 140 -4.37 -0.22 -28.34
CA ILE A 140 -4.47 -0.83 -29.67
C ILE A 140 -5.90 -0.66 -30.13
N CYS A 141 -6.09 -0.08 -31.33
CA CYS A 141 -7.41 0.08 -31.92
C CYS A 141 -7.94 -1.29 -32.39
N PRO A 142 -9.10 -1.76 -31.90
CA PRO A 142 -9.66 -3.04 -32.34
C PRO A 142 -10.18 -3.00 -33.79
N CYS A 143 -10.48 -1.82 -34.34
CA CYS A 143 -10.99 -1.70 -35.71
C CYS A 143 -9.90 -1.80 -36.78
N CYS A 144 -8.70 -1.26 -36.53
CA CYS A 144 -7.64 -1.17 -37.55
C CYS A 144 -6.26 -1.63 -37.08
N GLY A 145 -6.12 -2.13 -35.84
CA GLY A 145 -4.86 -2.60 -35.26
C GLY A 145 -3.83 -1.50 -34.93
N SER A 146 -4.16 -0.24 -35.21
CA SER A 146 -3.25 0.89 -35.02
C SER A 146 -3.00 1.17 -33.53
N GLY A 147 -1.73 1.32 -33.15
CA GLY A 147 -1.32 1.53 -31.76
C GLY A 147 -1.17 3.01 -31.40
N LEU A 148 -1.63 3.43 -30.23
CA LEU A 148 -1.37 4.75 -29.65
C LEU A 148 -0.38 4.62 -28.48
N THR A 149 0.61 5.51 -28.45
CA THR A 149 1.59 5.63 -27.38
C THR A 149 1.00 6.31 -26.14
N ASP A 150 1.66 6.17 -24.99
CA ASP A 150 1.23 6.81 -23.74
C ASP A 150 1.23 8.34 -23.82
N LYS A 151 2.14 8.92 -24.62
CA LYS A 151 2.19 10.37 -24.87
C LYS A 151 0.97 10.85 -25.66
N GLU A 152 0.58 10.13 -26.71
CA GLU A 152 -0.57 10.48 -27.55
C GLU A 152 -1.88 10.34 -26.79
N VAL A 153 -2.03 9.28 -25.99
CA VAL A 153 -3.18 9.09 -25.11
C VAL A 153 -3.29 10.25 -24.12
N ARG A 154 -2.23 10.55 -23.36
CA ARG A 154 -2.22 11.69 -22.42
C ARG A 154 -2.58 13.01 -23.11
N ARG A 155 -2.03 13.26 -24.30
CA ARG A 155 -2.33 14.46 -25.09
C ARG A 155 -3.83 14.57 -25.40
N GLN A 156 -4.48 13.49 -25.82
CA GLN A 156 -5.93 13.52 -26.09
C GLN A 156 -6.75 13.85 -24.84
N PHE A 157 -6.37 13.32 -23.68
CA PHE A 157 -7.01 13.69 -22.40
C PHE A 157 -6.80 15.17 -22.07
N GLN A 158 -5.56 15.66 -22.17
CA GLN A 158 -5.20 17.05 -21.86
C GLN A 158 -5.85 18.07 -22.81
N GLU A 159 -6.05 17.70 -24.07
CA GLU A 159 -6.72 18.55 -25.08
C GLU A 159 -8.25 18.42 -25.05
N GLY A 160 -8.83 17.68 -24.10
CA GLY A 160 -10.28 17.47 -24.01
C GLY A 160 -10.88 16.64 -25.16
N ARG A 161 -10.05 15.90 -25.91
CA ARG A 161 -10.47 15.02 -27.01
C ARG A 161 -10.84 13.61 -26.56
N ALA A 162 -10.49 13.24 -25.33
CA ALA A 162 -10.92 12.01 -24.71
C ALA A 162 -12.38 12.11 -24.22
N GLY A 163 -13.10 11.00 -24.23
CA GLY A 163 -14.49 10.91 -23.79
C GLY A 163 -14.71 9.78 -22.79
N GLN A 164 -15.96 9.36 -22.66
CA GLN A 164 -16.38 8.22 -21.86
C GLN A 164 -17.66 7.61 -22.42
N ARG A 165 -17.81 6.29 -22.27
CA ARG A 165 -18.96 5.53 -22.71
C ARG A 165 -19.38 4.54 -21.63
N MET A 166 -20.66 4.53 -21.29
CA MET A 166 -21.22 3.46 -20.46
C MET A 166 -21.33 2.19 -21.31
N VAL A 167 -20.75 1.10 -20.84
CA VAL A 167 -20.66 -0.15 -21.62
C VAL A 167 -21.58 -1.24 -21.10
N ALA A 168 -21.72 -1.35 -19.77
CA ALA A 168 -22.54 -2.37 -19.14
C ALA A 168 -23.15 -1.89 -17.82
N VAL A 169 -24.25 -2.50 -17.42
CA VAL A 169 -24.93 -2.26 -16.14
C VAL A 169 -24.90 -3.54 -15.31
N VAL A 170 -24.46 -3.41 -14.07
CA VAL A 170 -24.43 -4.47 -13.07
C VAL A 170 -25.74 -4.44 -12.31
N LEU A 171 -26.46 -5.55 -12.36
CA LEU A 171 -27.81 -5.70 -11.83
C LEU A 171 -27.83 -6.64 -10.62
N HIS A 172 -28.76 -6.37 -9.70
CA HIS A 172 -29.11 -7.27 -8.61
C HIS A 172 -30.62 -7.45 -8.59
N HIS A 173 -31.08 -8.69 -8.46
CA HIS A 173 -32.49 -9.00 -8.30
C HIS A 173 -32.75 -9.46 -6.86
N PRO A 174 -33.72 -8.89 -6.12
CA PRO A 174 -33.99 -9.26 -4.73
C PRO A 174 -34.22 -10.76 -4.52
N ASP A 175 -34.92 -11.41 -5.48
CA ASP A 175 -35.25 -12.84 -5.41
C ASP A 175 -34.19 -13.77 -6.03
N ARG A 176 -33.04 -13.26 -6.51
CA ARG A 176 -31.99 -14.10 -7.13
C ARG A 176 -30.64 -13.85 -6.47
N GLN A 177 -29.87 -14.93 -6.29
CA GLN A 177 -28.50 -14.81 -5.81
C GLN A 177 -27.55 -14.38 -6.93
N GLY A 178 -26.54 -13.58 -6.56
CA GLY A 178 -25.52 -13.08 -7.48
C GLY A 178 -25.93 -11.81 -8.22
N LYS A 179 -25.02 -11.33 -9.07
CA LYS A 179 -25.24 -10.18 -9.95
C LYS A 179 -25.59 -10.65 -11.36
N THR A 180 -26.33 -9.89 -12.14
CA THR A 180 -26.50 -10.12 -13.59
C THR A 180 -25.99 -8.90 -14.34
N TYR A 181 -25.82 -9.02 -15.66
CA TYR A 181 -25.22 -7.98 -16.49
C TYR A 181 -26.06 -7.75 -17.72
N ARG A 182 -26.21 -6.47 -18.12
CA ARG A 182 -26.77 -6.09 -19.41
C ARG A 182 -25.92 -5.01 -20.06
N LEU A 183 -26.05 -4.86 -21.37
CA LEU A 183 -25.46 -3.72 -22.07
C LEU A 183 -26.13 -2.42 -21.62
N ALA A 184 -25.35 -1.34 -21.63
CA ALA A 184 -25.90 -0.01 -21.50
C ALA A 184 -26.73 0.34 -22.74
N THR A 185 -27.89 0.94 -22.52
CA THR A 185 -28.84 1.34 -23.56
C THR A 185 -28.76 2.85 -23.81
N GLU A 186 -29.31 3.33 -24.93
CA GLU A 186 -29.38 4.78 -25.17
C GLU A 186 -30.19 5.49 -24.08
N LYS A 187 -31.21 4.83 -23.50
CA LYS A 187 -31.96 5.36 -22.35
C LYS A 187 -31.08 5.63 -21.13
N ASP A 188 -30.11 4.75 -20.84
CA ASP A 188 -29.17 4.96 -19.73
C ASP A 188 -28.28 6.20 -19.99
N MET A 189 -27.88 6.42 -21.25
CA MET A 189 -27.09 7.58 -21.67
C MET A 189 -27.92 8.88 -21.71
N GLU A 190 -29.17 8.83 -22.16
CA GLU A 190 -30.10 9.96 -22.13
C GLU A 190 -30.32 10.45 -20.70
N LEU A 191 -30.54 9.52 -19.77
CA LEU A 191 -30.70 9.82 -18.34
C LEU A 191 -29.44 10.43 -17.73
N PHE A 192 -28.26 9.95 -18.14
CA PHE A 192 -26.99 10.55 -17.73
C PHE A 192 -26.82 11.98 -18.25
N ARG A 193 -27.20 12.28 -19.49
CA ARG A 193 -27.20 13.65 -20.05
C ARG A 193 -28.23 14.54 -19.35
N GLU A 194 -29.39 14.01 -18.98
CA GLU A 194 -30.37 14.74 -18.14
C GLU A 194 -29.79 15.07 -16.77
N THR A 195 -29.09 14.12 -16.16
CA THR A 195 -28.40 14.29 -14.88
C THR A 195 -27.37 15.43 -14.95
N GLU A 196 -26.60 15.52 -16.03
CA GLU A 196 -25.62 16.59 -16.23
C GLU A 196 -26.29 17.99 -16.31
N ARG A 197 -27.45 18.10 -16.96
CA ARG A 197 -28.23 19.34 -16.98
C ARG A 197 -28.77 19.70 -15.60
N TYR A 198 -29.30 18.73 -14.87
CA TYR A 198 -29.81 18.95 -13.52
C TYR A 198 -28.69 19.29 -12.52
N LEU A 199 -27.50 18.70 -12.67
CA LEU A 199 -26.31 19.08 -11.90
C LEU A 199 -26.00 20.57 -12.04
N GLY A 200 -26.09 21.14 -13.24
CA GLY A 200 -25.88 22.57 -13.46
C GLY A 200 -26.82 23.43 -12.61
N GLN A 201 -28.12 23.10 -12.64
CA GLN A 201 -29.16 23.80 -11.86
C GLN A 201 -28.93 23.67 -10.36
N LYS A 202 -28.69 22.44 -9.87
CA LYS A 202 -28.47 22.18 -8.45
C LYS A 202 -27.18 22.84 -7.93
N ARG A 203 -26.13 22.89 -8.76
CA ARG A 203 -24.87 23.55 -8.41
C ARG A 203 -25.06 25.06 -8.24
N GLU A 204 -25.85 25.70 -9.10
CA GLU A 204 -26.20 27.12 -8.98
C GLU A 204 -27.06 27.38 -7.74
N GLU A 205 -28.11 26.58 -7.50
CA GLU A 205 -28.95 26.67 -6.30
C GLU A 205 -28.12 26.58 -5.00
N LEU A 206 -27.22 25.60 -4.93
CA LEU A 206 -26.39 25.41 -3.74
C LEU A 206 -25.27 26.46 -3.64
N TRP A 207 -24.76 26.98 -4.78
CA TRP A 207 -23.84 28.11 -4.77
C TRP A 207 -24.49 29.32 -4.09
N ASP A 208 -25.72 29.65 -4.47
CA ASP A 208 -26.47 30.77 -3.88
C ASP A 208 -26.78 30.53 -2.40
N LYS A 209 -27.11 29.28 -2.04
CA LYS A 209 -27.44 28.90 -0.66
C LYS A 209 -26.20 28.87 0.26
N TRP A 210 -25.06 28.39 -0.22
CA TRP A 210 -23.87 28.15 0.60
C TRP A 210 -22.82 29.26 0.50
N GLY A 211 -22.87 30.07 -0.57
CA GLY A 211 -21.91 31.13 -0.86
C GLY A 211 -20.57 30.62 -1.42
N PHE A 212 -20.50 29.35 -1.85
CA PHE A 212 -19.32 28.73 -2.45
C PHE A 212 -19.70 27.53 -3.32
N ASP A 213 -18.78 27.03 -4.14
CA ASP A 213 -19.03 25.90 -5.03
C ASP A 213 -19.34 24.61 -4.27
N PRO A 214 -20.50 23.97 -4.47
CA PRO A 214 -20.78 22.68 -3.85
C PRO A 214 -19.92 21.55 -4.45
N VAL A 215 -19.34 21.73 -5.64
CA VAL A 215 -18.38 20.79 -6.24
C VAL A 215 -16.95 21.25 -5.92
N PRO A 216 -16.08 20.38 -5.39
CA PRO A 216 -14.67 20.69 -5.16
C PRO A 216 -13.95 21.23 -6.39
N ASP A 217 -13.55 22.49 -6.34
CA ASP A 217 -12.84 23.21 -7.40
C ASP A 217 -11.37 23.50 -7.03
N GLU A 218 -10.96 23.09 -5.82
CA GLU A 218 -9.58 23.17 -5.36
C GLU A 218 -8.66 22.30 -6.22
N ILE A 219 -7.46 22.82 -6.52
CA ILE A 219 -6.47 22.13 -7.34
C ILE A 219 -5.83 20.96 -6.59
N ILE A 220 -5.51 19.90 -7.32
CA ILE A 220 -4.63 18.82 -6.87
C ILE A 220 -3.19 19.34 -6.96
N LEU A 221 -2.60 19.66 -5.80
CA LEU A 221 -1.30 20.32 -5.74
C LEU A 221 -0.18 19.47 -6.36
N THR A 222 0.59 20.09 -7.26
CA THR A 222 1.90 19.59 -7.67
C THR A 222 2.96 19.94 -6.62
N PRO A 223 4.18 19.37 -6.73
CA PRO A 223 5.32 19.77 -5.90
C PRO A 223 5.64 21.28 -5.95
N GLU A 224 5.24 21.96 -7.02
CA GLU A 224 5.39 23.41 -7.18
C GLU A 224 4.28 24.21 -6.47
N GLY A 225 3.32 23.52 -5.84
CA GLY A 225 2.16 24.12 -5.19
C GLY A 225 1.17 24.77 -6.16
N LYS A 226 1.21 24.38 -7.45
CA LYS A 226 0.41 24.96 -8.53
C LYS A 226 -0.39 23.85 -9.23
N GLU A 227 -1.28 24.26 -10.13
CA GLU A 227 -1.99 23.34 -11.02
C GLU A 227 -1.01 22.69 -12.00
N TYR A 228 -1.18 21.39 -12.26
CA TYR A 228 -0.29 20.66 -13.17
C TYR A 228 -0.38 21.18 -14.60
N LYS A 229 0.79 21.44 -15.19
CA LYS A 229 0.95 21.76 -16.62
C LYS A 229 1.78 20.69 -17.30
N ASN A 230 1.54 20.49 -18.60
CA ASN A 230 2.22 19.44 -19.37
C ASN A 230 3.75 19.63 -19.32
N GLY A 231 4.47 18.55 -18.99
CA GLY A 231 5.93 18.56 -18.79
C GLY A 231 6.38 19.01 -17.39
N GLY A 232 5.46 19.40 -16.51
CA GLY A 232 5.76 19.79 -15.13
C GLY A 232 6.11 18.62 -14.21
N VAL A 233 6.56 18.95 -13.00
CA VAL A 233 6.86 17.96 -11.95
C VAL A 233 5.55 17.55 -11.27
N LEU A 234 5.43 16.29 -10.92
CA LEU A 234 4.27 15.77 -10.17
C LEU A 234 4.71 14.79 -9.09
N TYR A 235 3.78 14.44 -8.22
CA TYR A 235 3.97 13.34 -7.29
C TYR A 235 3.58 11.99 -7.93
N ASN A 236 4.29 10.93 -7.57
CA ASN A 236 4.01 9.57 -8.04
C ASN A 236 2.64 9.04 -7.59
N PHE A 237 2.04 9.63 -6.55
CA PHE A 237 0.78 9.25 -5.95
C PHE A 237 -0.44 10.01 -6.51
N THR A 238 -0.26 11.05 -7.35
CA THR A 238 -1.35 11.76 -8.03
C THR A 238 -1.22 11.76 -9.56
N PRO A 239 -0.90 10.62 -10.23
CA PRO A 239 -0.69 10.60 -11.68
C PRO A 239 -1.95 10.88 -12.51
N VAL A 240 -3.13 10.99 -11.90
CA VAL A 240 -4.37 11.46 -12.56
C VAL A 240 -4.22 12.82 -13.24
N VAL A 241 -3.37 13.71 -12.70
CA VAL A 241 -3.12 15.04 -13.27
C VAL A 241 -2.51 14.98 -14.67
N LEU A 242 -1.84 13.88 -15.03
CA LEU A 242 -1.31 13.64 -16.38
C LEU A 242 -2.41 13.55 -17.45
N TYR A 243 -3.65 13.31 -17.04
CA TYR A 243 -4.81 13.10 -17.89
C TYR A 243 -5.84 14.22 -17.76
N GLY A 244 -5.41 15.41 -17.34
CA GLY A 244 -6.27 16.61 -17.27
C GLY A 244 -7.22 16.65 -16.07
N MET A 245 -7.14 15.70 -15.14
CA MET A 245 -7.85 15.76 -13.85
C MET A 245 -7.00 16.53 -12.85
N THR A 246 -7.13 17.86 -12.83
CA THR A 246 -6.27 18.77 -12.07
C THR A 246 -6.96 19.38 -10.85
N LYS A 247 -8.27 19.21 -10.71
CA LYS A 247 -9.08 19.61 -9.55
C LYS A 247 -9.75 18.40 -8.89
N TRP A 248 -10.07 18.50 -7.61
CA TRP A 248 -10.69 17.40 -6.87
C TRP A 248 -12.05 16.97 -7.42
N GLY A 249 -12.83 17.90 -7.95
CA GLY A 249 -14.09 17.62 -8.64
C GLY A 249 -13.93 16.82 -9.94
N ASP A 250 -12.76 16.84 -10.58
CA ASP A 250 -12.53 16.10 -11.84
C ASP A 250 -12.51 14.57 -11.63
N LEU A 251 -12.36 14.13 -10.38
CA LEU A 251 -12.39 12.72 -9.99
C LEU A 251 -13.81 12.14 -9.94
N PHE A 252 -14.82 12.91 -10.35
CA PHE A 252 -16.24 12.52 -10.33
C PHE A 252 -16.90 12.84 -11.67
N ASN A 253 -17.69 11.91 -12.20
CA ASN A 253 -18.54 12.18 -13.36
C ASN A 253 -19.78 13.03 -12.95
N PRO A 254 -20.55 13.60 -13.90
CA PRO A 254 -21.72 14.43 -13.59
C PRO A 254 -22.75 13.78 -12.64
N ARG A 255 -23.09 12.50 -12.83
CA ARG A 255 -24.06 11.81 -11.96
C ARG A 255 -23.51 11.54 -10.56
N GLN A 256 -22.22 11.24 -10.45
CA GLN A 256 -21.50 11.13 -9.18
C GLN A 256 -21.46 12.47 -8.42
N LYS A 257 -21.15 13.57 -9.12
CA LYS A 257 -21.18 14.93 -8.57
C LYS A 257 -22.56 15.28 -8.04
N LEU A 258 -23.61 15.04 -8.84
CA LEU A 258 -24.99 15.32 -8.42
C LEU A 258 -25.34 14.56 -7.14
N ALA A 259 -25.02 13.27 -7.09
CA ALA A 259 -25.23 12.46 -5.89
C ALA A 259 -24.52 13.09 -4.69
N LEU A 260 -23.21 13.37 -4.78
CA LEU A 260 -22.46 13.89 -3.65
C LEU A 260 -22.95 15.27 -3.18
N ILE A 261 -23.21 16.23 -4.06
CA ILE A 261 -23.72 17.54 -3.61
C ILE A 261 -25.12 17.43 -2.99
N THR A 262 -25.96 16.51 -3.47
CA THR A 262 -27.30 16.28 -2.91
C THR A 262 -27.20 15.66 -1.51
N PHE A 263 -26.40 14.61 -1.34
CA PHE A 263 -26.19 13.99 -0.02
C PHE A 263 -25.55 14.99 0.96
N ALA A 264 -24.59 15.80 0.52
CA ALA A 264 -24.00 16.86 1.33
C ALA A 264 -25.05 17.87 1.81
N ASP A 265 -25.94 18.33 0.92
CA ASP A 265 -27.06 19.21 1.27
C ASP A 265 -28.02 18.57 2.28
N LYS A 266 -28.38 17.29 2.11
CA LYS A 266 -29.22 16.58 3.08
C LYS A 266 -28.52 16.43 4.44
N VAL A 267 -27.22 16.16 4.50
CA VAL A 267 -26.48 16.12 5.77
C VAL A 267 -26.54 17.47 6.50
N ARG A 268 -26.42 18.59 5.77
CA ARG A 268 -26.56 19.94 6.34
C ARG A 268 -27.97 20.19 6.87
N GLN A 269 -29.00 19.85 6.10
CA GLN A 269 -30.41 20.01 6.49
C GLN A 269 -30.80 19.14 7.69
N ALA A 270 -30.25 17.93 7.82
CA ALA A 270 -30.48 17.07 8.98
C ALA A 270 -30.14 17.78 10.29
N ARG A 271 -29.07 18.59 10.31
CA ARG A 271 -28.72 19.42 11.47
C ARG A 271 -29.80 20.45 11.79
N GLU A 272 -30.23 21.22 10.79
CA GLU A 272 -31.23 22.28 10.96
C GLU A 272 -32.53 21.70 11.54
N LEU A 273 -32.95 20.53 11.04
CA LEU A 273 -34.12 19.83 11.53
C LEU A 273 -33.93 19.27 12.94
N MET A 274 -32.77 18.70 13.28
CA MET A 274 -32.48 18.27 14.67
C MET A 274 -32.61 19.42 15.65
N LEU A 275 -32.08 20.60 15.32
CA LEU A 275 -32.18 21.78 16.17
C LEU A 275 -33.63 22.27 16.30
N ALA A 276 -34.39 22.24 15.20
CA ALA A 276 -35.82 22.56 15.22
C ALA A 276 -36.65 21.56 16.03
N GLU A 277 -36.25 20.29 16.08
CA GLU A 277 -36.81 19.24 16.94
C GLU A 277 -36.37 19.37 18.42
N GLY A 278 -35.51 20.34 18.76
CA GLY A 278 -35.07 20.62 20.12
C GLY A 278 -33.81 19.88 20.57
N ALA A 279 -33.04 19.29 19.65
CA ALA A 279 -31.76 18.67 20.00
C ALA A 279 -30.73 19.72 20.48
N GLU A 280 -29.92 19.36 21.47
CA GLU A 280 -28.80 20.20 21.91
C GLU A 280 -27.79 20.38 20.79
N GLU A 281 -27.30 21.60 20.59
CA GLU A 281 -26.35 21.93 19.50
C GLU A 281 -25.10 21.05 19.51
N GLY A 282 -24.54 20.79 20.69
CA GLY A 282 -23.37 19.93 20.85
C GLY A 282 -23.61 18.49 20.41
N TYR A 283 -24.81 17.96 20.64
CA TYR A 283 -25.21 16.61 20.25
C TYR A 283 -25.59 16.53 18.77
N ALA A 284 -26.35 17.49 18.25
CA ALA A 284 -26.67 17.57 16.82
C ALA A 284 -25.40 17.63 15.96
N ARG A 285 -24.38 18.38 16.40
CA ARG A 285 -23.05 18.39 15.77
C ARG A 285 -22.41 17.00 15.72
N VAL A 286 -22.52 16.20 16.80
CA VAL A 286 -21.97 14.85 16.85
C VAL A 286 -22.68 13.92 15.86
N VAL A 287 -24.01 13.92 15.85
CA VAL A 287 -24.79 13.09 14.91
C VAL A 287 -24.43 13.44 13.46
N VAL A 288 -24.38 14.74 13.13
CA VAL A 288 -24.02 15.21 11.78
C VAL A 288 -22.58 14.85 11.41
N THR A 289 -21.67 14.81 12.38
CA THR A 289 -20.30 14.35 12.14
C THR A 289 -20.27 12.88 11.70
N TYR A 290 -21.08 12.02 12.29
CA TYR A 290 -21.21 10.64 11.81
C TYR A 290 -21.85 10.56 10.42
N LEU A 291 -22.86 11.38 10.13
CA LEU A 291 -23.45 11.46 8.78
C LEU A 291 -22.41 11.90 7.74
N ALA A 292 -21.51 12.83 8.09
CA ALA A 292 -20.39 13.25 7.26
C ALA A 292 -19.35 12.13 7.06
N VAL A 293 -19.09 11.30 8.08
CA VAL A 293 -18.25 10.10 7.93
C VAL A 293 -18.90 9.07 7.00
N ILE A 294 -20.22 8.87 7.08
CA ILE A 294 -20.96 8.00 6.13
C ILE A 294 -20.84 8.57 4.71
N PHE A 295 -20.97 9.89 4.56
CA PHE A 295 -20.78 10.61 3.30
C PHE A 295 -19.38 10.38 2.72
N ASP A 296 -18.31 10.49 3.51
CA ASP A 296 -16.93 10.28 3.03
C ASP A 296 -16.73 8.86 2.47
N ARG A 297 -17.32 7.86 3.11
CA ARG A 297 -17.31 6.48 2.61
C ARG A 297 -18.06 6.35 1.28
N LEU A 298 -19.13 7.13 1.09
CA LEU A 298 -19.82 7.19 -0.20
C LEU A 298 -18.92 7.86 -1.26
N ALA A 299 -18.24 8.97 -0.95
CA ALA A 299 -17.32 9.64 -1.87
C ALA A 299 -16.18 8.70 -2.33
N ASP A 300 -15.58 7.92 -1.43
CA ASP A 300 -14.54 6.92 -1.72
C ASP A 300 -15.04 5.76 -2.61
N LYS A 301 -16.34 5.46 -2.61
CA LYS A 301 -16.95 4.45 -3.49
C LYS A 301 -17.67 5.02 -4.72
N ASN A 302 -17.78 6.34 -4.83
CA ASN A 302 -18.55 7.01 -5.86
C ASN A 302 -17.69 7.96 -6.72
N ALA A 303 -16.41 7.64 -6.91
CA ALA A 303 -15.51 8.38 -7.79
C ALA A 303 -15.28 7.66 -9.14
N ASN A 304 -14.83 8.39 -10.15
CA ASN A 304 -14.50 7.84 -11.48
C ASN A 304 -13.14 7.09 -11.52
N LEU A 305 -12.61 6.76 -10.33
CA LEU A 305 -11.42 5.93 -10.11
C LEU A 305 -11.75 4.60 -9.42
N VAL A 306 -13.03 4.31 -9.20
CA VAL A 306 -13.47 3.06 -8.56
C VAL A 306 -13.48 1.92 -9.57
N VAL A 307 -12.92 0.78 -9.17
CA VAL A 307 -12.80 -0.41 -10.03
C VAL A 307 -13.81 -1.48 -9.66
N TYR A 308 -14.27 -2.24 -10.65
CA TYR A 308 -15.09 -3.42 -10.43
C TYR A 308 -14.22 -4.66 -10.25
N ASN A 309 -14.39 -5.36 -9.12
CA ASN A 309 -13.69 -6.61 -8.85
C ASN A 309 -14.47 -7.79 -9.43
N VAL A 310 -13.98 -8.32 -10.55
CA VAL A 310 -14.62 -9.41 -11.29
C VAL A 310 -14.57 -10.78 -10.59
N VAL A 311 -13.66 -10.97 -9.63
CA VAL A 311 -13.54 -12.21 -8.86
C VAL A 311 -14.54 -12.19 -7.71
N GLY A 312 -14.67 -11.05 -7.03
CA GLY A 312 -15.65 -10.86 -5.95
C GLY A 312 -17.06 -10.52 -6.42
N GLU A 313 -17.21 -10.01 -7.65
CA GLU A 313 -18.41 -9.30 -8.13
C GLU A 313 -18.80 -8.15 -7.19
N LYS A 314 -17.81 -7.32 -6.83
CA LYS A 314 -17.98 -6.22 -5.88
C LYS A 314 -17.37 -4.92 -6.39
N ILE A 315 -17.98 -3.80 -5.99
CA ILE A 315 -17.46 -2.46 -6.24
C ILE A 315 -16.42 -2.16 -5.16
N GLU A 316 -15.19 -1.83 -5.60
CA GLU A 316 -14.10 -1.47 -4.69
C GLU A 316 -14.21 0.01 -4.27
N HIS A 317 -13.11 0.57 -3.81
CA HIS A 317 -12.97 1.96 -3.39
C HIS A 317 -11.77 2.61 -4.10
N VAL A 318 -11.63 3.94 -4.03
CA VAL A 318 -10.54 4.67 -4.72
C VAL A 318 -9.17 4.21 -4.21
N PHE A 319 -9.03 4.07 -2.90
CA PHE A 319 -7.74 3.83 -2.25
C PHE A 319 -7.34 2.35 -2.10
N GLY A 320 -7.39 1.58 -3.20
CA GLY A 320 -6.77 0.24 -3.24
C GLY A 320 -5.24 0.25 -3.06
N ARG A 321 -4.63 1.44 -3.10
CA ARG A 321 -3.25 1.77 -2.72
C ARG A 321 -3.20 3.25 -2.30
N GLN A 322 -2.09 3.67 -1.69
CA GLN A 322 -1.82 5.06 -1.29
C GLN A 322 -1.50 5.98 -2.49
N ALA A 323 -2.37 5.99 -3.51
CA ALA A 323 -2.25 6.80 -4.71
C ALA A 323 -3.58 6.90 -5.47
N LEU A 324 -3.70 7.90 -6.34
CA LEU A 324 -4.78 8.16 -7.28
C LEU A 324 -4.30 7.84 -8.71
N PRO A 325 -4.20 6.55 -9.09
CA PRO A 325 -3.82 6.14 -10.43
C PRO A 325 -4.94 6.42 -11.45
N MET A 326 -4.56 6.55 -12.72
CA MET A 326 -5.55 6.53 -13.80
C MET A 326 -6.26 5.17 -13.88
N VAL A 327 -7.58 5.21 -13.91
CA VAL A 327 -8.47 4.07 -14.15
C VAL A 327 -9.14 4.26 -15.50
N TRP A 328 -9.01 3.26 -16.37
CA TRP A 328 -9.45 3.31 -17.78
C TRP A 328 -10.92 2.96 -17.89
N ASP A 329 -11.29 1.85 -17.26
CA ASP A 329 -12.64 1.36 -17.05
C ASP A 329 -12.99 1.47 -15.55
N TYR A 330 -14.01 2.26 -15.22
CA TYR A 330 -14.44 2.52 -13.85
C TYR A 330 -15.89 2.08 -13.64
N VAL A 331 -16.29 1.85 -12.40
CA VAL A 331 -17.68 1.55 -12.04
C VAL A 331 -18.27 2.70 -11.23
N GLU A 332 -19.43 3.16 -11.66
CA GLU A 332 -20.23 4.15 -10.97
C GLU A 332 -21.24 3.43 -10.07
N VAL A 333 -21.32 3.77 -8.78
CA VAL A 333 -22.20 3.10 -7.82
C VAL A 333 -23.60 3.72 -7.82
N ASN A 334 -24.64 2.90 -7.62
CA ASN A 334 -25.96 3.40 -7.23
C ASN A 334 -25.97 3.68 -5.72
N PRO A 335 -26.03 4.97 -5.28
CA PRO A 335 -25.91 5.33 -3.87
C PRO A 335 -27.07 4.81 -3.02
N PHE A 336 -28.17 4.39 -3.64
CA PHE A 336 -29.41 4.01 -2.98
C PHE A 336 -29.56 2.51 -2.67
N THR A 337 -28.52 1.72 -2.96
CA THR A 337 -28.54 0.25 -2.88
C THR A 337 -27.63 -0.27 -1.77
N ASP A 338 -27.60 -1.59 -1.58
CA ASP A 338 -26.77 -2.32 -0.61
C ASP A 338 -25.25 -2.20 -0.86
N VAL A 339 -24.84 -1.53 -1.93
CA VAL A 339 -23.44 -1.17 -2.22
C VAL A 339 -23.15 0.32 -2.02
N GLY A 340 -24.19 1.14 -1.78
CA GLY A 340 -24.13 2.60 -1.57
C GLY A 340 -24.30 3.02 -0.11
N TRP A 341 -24.99 4.14 0.13
CA TRP A 341 -25.19 4.74 1.45
C TRP A 341 -25.69 3.77 2.54
N PRO A 342 -26.68 2.89 2.31
CA PRO A 342 -27.09 1.87 3.29
C PRO A 342 -25.94 1.04 3.84
N ASN A 343 -25.01 0.61 2.98
CA ASN A 343 -23.84 -0.17 3.39
C ASN A 343 -22.87 0.67 4.24
N MET A 344 -22.63 1.91 3.82
CA MET A 344 -21.72 2.81 4.53
C MET A 344 -22.23 3.15 5.92
N GLN A 345 -23.54 3.37 6.04
CA GLN A 345 -24.23 3.58 7.30
C GLN A 345 -24.11 2.36 8.22
N ASP A 346 -24.36 1.15 7.70
CA ASP A 346 -24.27 -0.09 8.49
C ASP A 346 -22.87 -0.26 9.09
N TRP A 347 -21.81 -0.04 8.31
CA TRP A 347 -20.44 -0.11 8.83
C TRP A 347 -20.17 0.94 9.93
N VAL A 348 -20.60 2.18 9.75
CA VAL A 348 -20.38 3.24 10.75
C VAL A 348 -21.15 2.92 12.03
N VAL A 349 -22.39 2.43 11.92
CA VAL A 349 -23.20 1.99 13.06
C VAL A 349 -22.53 0.87 13.85
N ARG A 350 -21.96 -0.14 13.18
CA ARG A 350 -21.23 -1.24 13.85
C ARG A 350 -20.02 -0.72 14.63
N ILE A 351 -19.34 0.31 14.12
CA ILE A 351 -18.23 0.95 14.82
C ILE A 351 -18.73 1.73 16.04
N ILE A 352 -19.82 2.49 15.91
CA ILE A 352 -20.43 3.19 17.06
C ILE A 352 -20.79 2.18 18.15
N GLU A 353 -21.45 1.07 17.79
CA GLU A 353 -21.81 0.01 18.71
C GLU A 353 -20.58 -0.57 19.42
N HIS A 354 -19.56 -0.95 18.65
CA HIS A 354 -18.31 -1.49 19.20
C HIS A 354 -17.64 -0.50 20.17
N CYS A 355 -17.45 0.76 19.75
CA CYS A 355 -16.79 1.77 20.56
C CYS A 355 -17.61 2.19 21.80
N SER A 356 -18.93 2.06 21.76
CA SER A 356 -19.82 2.41 22.89
C SER A 356 -19.64 1.49 24.10
N HIS A 357 -19.10 0.26 23.90
CA HIS A 357 -18.79 -0.69 24.96
C HIS A 357 -17.54 -0.34 25.78
N THR A 358 -16.77 0.69 25.42
CA THR A 358 -15.58 1.12 26.17
C THR A 358 -15.95 1.76 27.52
N ASN A 359 -15.00 1.98 28.44
CA ASN A 359 -15.30 2.52 29.78
C ASN A 359 -15.87 3.97 29.72
N SER A 360 -16.53 4.43 30.79
CA SER A 360 -17.12 5.77 30.92
C SER A 360 -16.11 6.89 31.23
N LEU A 361 -14.81 6.58 31.18
CA LEU A 361 -13.74 7.57 31.27
C LEU A 361 -13.46 8.12 29.87
N PHE A 362 -13.94 9.34 29.62
CA PHE A 362 -13.87 9.95 28.29
C PHE A 362 -12.44 10.25 27.86
N ALA A 363 -12.06 9.78 26.67
CA ALA A 363 -10.83 10.20 26.01
C ALA A 363 -10.91 11.70 25.66
N THR A 364 -9.76 12.37 25.69
CA THR A 364 -9.62 13.76 25.23
C THR A 364 -8.91 13.76 23.88
N VAL A 365 -9.58 14.24 22.83
CA VAL A 365 -9.01 14.34 21.49
C VAL A 365 -8.71 15.80 21.16
N THR A 366 -7.43 16.10 20.94
CA THR A 366 -6.92 17.43 20.57
C THR A 366 -6.17 17.38 19.25
N GLN A 367 -6.28 18.43 18.42
CA GLN A 367 -5.36 18.65 17.31
C GLN A 367 -4.24 19.59 17.76
N ALA A 368 -3.00 19.11 17.63
CA ALA A 368 -1.80 19.83 17.97
C ALA A 368 -0.65 19.32 17.10
N SER A 369 0.42 20.11 16.99
CA SER A 369 1.66 19.62 16.39
C SER A 369 2.36 18.69 17.37
N THR A 370 2.85 17.54 16.89
CA THR A 370 3.68 16.64 17.69
C THR A 370 5.05 17.24 18.01
N THR A 371 5.47 18.28 17.28
CA THR A 371 6.70 19.03 17.54
C THR A 371 6.52 20.16 18.57
N ALA A 372 5.30 20.38 19.05
CA ALA A 372 4.99 21.36 20.10
C ALA A 372 3.69 20.97 20.82
N LEU A 373 3.81 20.08 21.81
CA LEU A 373 2.66 19.54 22.53
C LEU A 373 2.17 20.54 23.60
N PRO A 374 0.85 20.79 23.72
CA PRO A 374 0.27 21.77 24.64
C PRO A 374 0.16 21.25 26.08
N TYR A 375 1.17 20.50 26.55
CA TYR A 375 1.23 19.90 27.88
C TYR A 375 2.52 20.33 28.58
N PRO A 376 2.51 20.49 29.92
CA PRO A 376 3.71 20.81 30.68
C PRO A 376 4.71 19.65 30.69
N ASN A 377 5.89 19.89 31.25
CA ASN A 377 6.92 18.87 31.39
C ASN A 377 6.45 17.75 32.34
N ASN A 378 6.87 16.51 32.09
CA ASN A 378 6.57 15.34 32.93
C ASN A 378 5.06 15.14 33.21
N TYR A 379 4.23 15.36 32.19
CA TYR A 379 2.78 15.27 32.27
C TYR A 379 2.26 13.83 32.12
N PHE A 380 2.73 13.08 31.10
CA PHE A 380 2.20 11.76 30.76
C PHE A 380 3.00 10.62 31.43
N ASP A 381 2.28 9.59 31.89
CA ASP A 381 2.86 8.33 32.38
C ASP A 381 3.30 7.42 31.22
N ALA A 382 2.62 7.48 30.09
CA ALA A 382 2.98 6.74 28.89
C ALA A 382 2.65 7.52 27.62
N VAL A 383 3.44 7.27 26.57
CA VAL A 383 3.18 7.75 25.20
C VAL A 383 3.22 6.53 24.28
N ILE A 384 2.16 6.28 23.51
CA ILE A 384 2.13 5.20 22.52
C ILE A 384 1.89 5.85 21.16
N THR A 385 2.78 5.61 20.20
CA THR A 385 2.72 6.26 18.89
C THR A 385 3.21 5.37 17.76
N ASP A 386 2.63 5.61 16.58
CA ASP A 386 3.09 5.11 15.29
C ASP A 386 3.46 6.34 14.43
N PRO A 387 4.74 6.70 14.33
CA PRO A 387 5.21 7.86 13.57
C PRO A 387 4.94 7.69 12.06
N PRO A 388 4.90 8.80 11.30
CA PRO A 388 4.59 8.75 9.88
C PRO A 388 5.58 7.91 9.07
N TYR A 389 5.07 7.23 8.04
CA TYR A 389 5.92 6.42 7.15
C TYR A 389 6.78 7.31 6.26
N TYR A 390 8.06 7.47 6.65
CA TYR A 390 9.17 8.12 5.93
C TYR A 390 8.82 8.62 4.51
N ASP A 391 8.88 7.74 3.51
CA ASP A 391 8.57 8.05 2.10
C ASP A 391 7.38 7.25 1.53
N ASN A 392 6.58 6.59 2.36
CA ASN A 392 5.59 5.64 1.85
C ASN A 392 4.19 6.25 1.71
N VAL A 393 3.81 7.16 2.62
CA VAL A 393 2.43 7.69 2.69
C VAL A 393 2.42 9.22 2.76
N PRO A 394 1.87 9.91 1.76
CA PRO A 394 1.68 11.36 1.76
C PRO A 394 0.29 11.69 2.34
N TYR A 395 0.15 11.59 3.65
CA TYR A 395 -1.12 11.69 4.38
C TYR A 395 -1.88 12.96 4.04
N SER A 396 -1.23 14.12 4.11
CA SER A 396 -1.86 15.42 3.91
C SER A 396 -2.37 15.58 2.46
N TYR A 397 -1.62 15.09 1.47
CA TYR A 397 -2.03 15.19 0.06
C TYR A 397 -3.18 14.27 -0.29
N LEU A 398 -3.22 13.04 0.22
CA LEU A 398 -4.33 12.12 -0.06
C LEU A 398 -5.56 12.43 0.79
N SER A 399 -5.39 12.96 2.00
CA SER A 399 -6.50 13.40 2.85
C SER A 399 -7.32 14.51 2.22
N ASP A 400 -6.73 15.30 1.31
CA ASP A 400 -7.44 16.36 0.60
C ASP A 400 -8.64 15.84 -0.22
N PHE A 401 -8.60 14.57 -0.68
CA PHE A 401 -9.74 13.91 -1.31
C PHE A 401 -11.00 13.97 -0.44
N PHE A 402 -10.85 13.75 0.87
CA PHE A 402 -11.94 13.81 1.85
C PHE A 402 -12.14 15.22 2.38
N TYR A 403 -11.05 15.94 2.65
CA TYR A 403 -11.07 17.27 3.25
C TYR A 403 -11.97 18.25 2.50
N VAL A 404 -11.87 18.31 1.17
CA VAL A 404 -12.65 19.25 0.35
C VAL A 404 -14.15 18.98 0.44
N TRP A 405 -14.55 17.72 0.62
CA TRP A 405 -15.95 17.37 0.82
C TRP A 405 -16.40 17.58 2.25
N LEU A 406 -15.62 17.16 3.24
CA LEU A 406 -15.89 17.41 4.65
C LEU A 406 -16.04 18.91 4.97
N LYS A 407 -15.22 19.74 4.33
CA LYS A 407 -15.34 21.20 4.43
C LYS A 407 -16.71 21.70 3.97
N ARG A 408 -17.27 21.12 2.91
CA ARG A 408 -18.58 21.49 2.35
C ARG A 408 -19.73 20.92 3.19
N THR A 409 -19.54 19.77 3.84
CA THR A 409 -20.58 19.12 4.65
C THR A 409 -20.63 19.64 6.09
N VAL A 410 -19.49 19.76 6.76
CA VAL A 410 -19.39 20.07 8.20
C VAL A 410 -18.34 21.15 8.52
N GLY A 411 -17.82 21.87 7.52
CA GLY A 411 -16.80 22.90 7.73
C GLY A 411 -17.24 24.02 8.66
N ASP A 412 -18.52 24.39 8.61
CA ASP A 412 -19.12 25.40 9.51
C ASP A 412 -19.18 24.93 10.98
N LEU A 413 -19.15 23.62 11.23
CA LEU A 413 -19.19 23.04 12.59
C LEU A 413 -17.81 22.91 13.23
N TYR A 414 -16.76 22.94 12.40
CA TYR A 414 -15.37 22.75 12.78
C TYR A 414 -14.45 23.76 12.06
N PRO A 415 -14.67 25.08 12.21
CA PRO A 415 -13.89 26.11 11.51
C PRO A 415 -12.39 25.99 11.80
N GLU A 416 -12.01 25.50 12.98
CA GLU A 416 -10.63 25.24 13.37
C GLU A 416 -9.95 24.13 12.56
N LEU A 417 -10.71 23.19 12.00
CA LEU A 417 -10.20 22.10 11.16
C LEU A 417 -10.22 22.46 9.68
N PHE A 418 -11.17 23.31 9.27
CA PHE A 418 -11.44 23.64 7.87
C PHE A 418 -11.06 25.08 7.47
N ALA A 419 -10.20 25.73 8.25
CA ALA A 419 -9.77 27.12 8.05
C ALA A 419 -9.04 27.37 6.72
N THR A 420 -8.38 26.35 6.15
CA THR A 420 -7.61 26.47 4.90
C THR A 420 -8.33 25.83 3.72
N PRO A 421 -7.98 26.15 2.45
CA PRO A 421 -8.56 25.48 1.29
C PRO A 421 -8.26 23.98 1.22
N LEU A 422 -7.06 23.59 1.65
CA LEU A 422 -6.57 22.21 1.68
C LEU A 422 -5.88 21.94 3.02
N THR A 423 -5.59 20.67 3.34
CA THR A 423 -4.89 20.35 4.59
C THR A 423 -3.47 20.93 4.63
N PRO A 424 -2.93 21.29 5.81
CA PRO A 424 -1.57 21.82 5.93
C PRO A 424 -0.51 20.85 5.41
N LYS A 425 0.33 21.32 4.47
CA LYS A 425 1.38 20.52 3.83
C LYS A 425 2.78 20.75 4.40
N THR A 426 3.04 21.91 5.01
CA THR A 426 4.40 22.35 5.35
C THR A 426 5.01 21.50 6.47
N GLU A 427 4.26 21.25 7.53
CA GLU A 427 4.74 20.59 8.75
C GLU A 427 4.62 19.06 8.74
N GLU A 428 4.07 18.46 7.69
CA GLU A 428 3.98 17.00 7.56
C GLU A 428 5.36 16.34 7.52
N ILE A 429 5.62 15.36 8.40
CA ILE A 429 6.92 14.72 8.56
C ILE A 429 7.04 13.54 7.58
N ILE A 430 7.43 13.83 6.33
CA ILE A 430 7.71 12.84 5.27
C ILE A 430 8.94 13.24 4.45
N ASP A 431 9.54 12.28 3.74
CA ASP A 431 10.43 12.51 2.60
C ASP A 431 9.59 12.56 1.32
N SER A 432 9.42 13.76 0.77
CA SER A 432 8.66 13.98 -0.46
C SER A 432 9.53 13.94 -1.72
N LEU A 433 10.86 13.99 -1.58
CA LEU A 433 11.81 13.96 -2.69
C LEU A 433 11.77 12.62 -3.42
N SER A 434 11.74 11.54 -2.64
CA SER A 434 11.60 10.16 -3.11
C SER A 434 10.29 9.92 -3.90
N LEU A 435 9.25 10.71 -3.61
CA LEU A 435 7.91 10.63 -4.20
C LEU A 435 7.76 11.43 -5.51
N LEU A 436 8.77 12.22 -5.91
CA LEU A 436 8.71 13.02 -7.13
C LEU A 436 8.78 12.17 -8.40
N ARG A 437 8.08 12.65 -9.44
CA ARG A 437 8.10 12.09 -10.80
C ARG A 437 8.16 13.22 -11.83
N GLY A 438 8.78 12.93 -12.97
CA GLY A 438 8.87 13.85 -14.11
C GLY A 438 10.20 14.58 -14.24
N MET A 439 11.05 14.52 -13.20
CA MET A 439 12.38 15.12 -13.18
C MET A 439 13.35 14.24 -12.38
N GLU A 440 14.65 14.36 -12.65
CA GLU A 440 15.70 13.79 -11.80
C GLU A 440 15.64 14.41 -10.40
N LYS A 441 15.69 13.56 -9.35
CA LYS A 441 15.51 13.99 -7.96
C LYS A 441 16.55 15.03 -7.53
N GLN A 442 17.81 14.86 -7.91
CA GLN A 442 18.90 15.79 -7.56
C GLN A 442 18.67 17.18 -8.15
N LYS A 443 18.11 17.25 -9.37
CA LYS A 443 17.75 18.54 -10.00
C LYS A 443 16.54 19.14 -9.32
N ALA A 444 15.51 18.34 -9.02
CA ALA A 444 14.31 18.82 -8.36
C ALA A 444 14.60 19.40 -6.96
N ALA A 445 15.53 18.81 -6.21
CA ALA A 445 15.97 19.32 -4.91
C ALA A 445 16.64 20.70 -4.96
N GLN A 446 17.10 21.15 -6.13
CA GLN A 446 17.77 22.44 -6.31
C GLN A 446 16.84 23.53 -6.86
N VAL A 447 15.60 23.19 -7.24
CA VAL A 447 14.63 24.16 -7.77
C VAL A 447 13.87 24.80 -6.61
N ALA A 448 14.08 26.11 -6.39
CA ALA A 448 13.50 26.86 -5.27
C ALA A 448 11.96 26.81 -5.21
N GLU A 449 11.28 26.65 -6.35
CA GLU A 449 9.82 26.56 -6.42
C GLU A 449 9.26 25.19 -6.01
N ILE A 450 10.09 24.13 -5.96
CA ILE A 450 9.65 22.79 -5.60
C ILE A 450 9.73 22.62 -4.08
N ARG A 451 8.60 22.32 -3.45
CA ARG A 451 8.53 21.99 -2.03
C ARG A 451 9.08 20.58 -1.81
N VAL A 452 10.39 20.51 -1.56
CA VAL A 452 11.09 19.26 -1.27
C VAL A 452 11.31 19.11 0.23
N LYS A 453 10.86 17.98 0.76
CA LYS A 453 11.27 17.47 2.06
C LYS A 453 12.12 16.25 1.81
N ASP A 454 13.31 16.23 2.39
CA ASP A 454 14.29 15.16 2.23
C ASP A 454 14.52 14.43 3.56
N LYS A 455 15.55 13.56 3.59
CA LYS A 455 15.99 12.87 4.81
C LYS A 455 16.23 13.84 5.96
N SER A 456 16.90 14.97 5.70
CA SER A 456 17.29 15.96 6.72
C SER A 456 16.06 16.59 7.36
N PHE A 457 15.08 17.01 6.56
CA PHE A 457 13.82 17.55 7.08
C PHE A 457 13.07 16.53 7.93
N PHE A 458 12.97 15.28 7.46
CA PHE A 458 12.31 14.21 8.20
C PHE A 458 13.00 13.97 9.54
N GLU A 459 14.33 13.80 9.54
CA GLU A 459 15.14 13.54 10.72
C GLU A 459 15.06 14.70 11.73
N GLU A 460 15.13 15.95 11.27
CA GLU A 460 14.99 17.13 12.13
C GLU A 460 13.62 17.17 12.81
N LYS A 461 12.53 17.01 12.04
CA LYS A 461 11.16 17.13 12.57
C LYS A 461 10.79 15.94 13.46
N ILE A 462 11.21 14.72 13.13
CA ILE A 462 10.94 13.55 13.96
C ILE A 462 11.78 13.60 15.25
N THR A 463 13.01 14.11 15.21
CA THR A 463 13.81 14.40 16.42
C THR A 463 13.10 15.41 17.33
N LYS A 464 12.53 16.47 16.76
CA LYS A 464 11.73 17.45 17.52
C LYS A 464 10.50 16.80 18.15
N ALA A 465 9.79 15.95 17.41
CA ALA A 465 8.64 15.23 17.96
C ALA A 465 9.03 14.28 19.11
N PHE A 466 10.13 13.54 18.96
CA PHE A 466 10.62 12.67 20.04
C PHE A 466 11.16 13.47 21.23
N SER A 467 11.75 14.65 21.00
CA SER A 467 12.17 15.55 22.07
C SER A 467 10.97 16.06 22.88
N GLU A 468 9.85 16.35 22.21
CA GLU A 468 8.59 16.65 22.88
C GLU A 468 8.07 15.48 23.70
N ILE A 469 8.16 14.24 23.18
CA ILE A 469 7.86 13.03 23.97
C ILE A 469 8.73 13.01 25.24
N THR A 470 10.05 13.18 25.13
CA THR A 470 10.96 13.24 26.28
C THR A 470 10.57 14.32 27.29
N ARG A 471 10.15 15.50 26.80
CA ARG A 471 9.75 16.63 27.64
C ARG A 471 8.48 16.32 28.43
N VAL A 472 7.44 15.81 27.77
CA VAL A 472 6.14 15.53 28.40
C VAL A 472 6.10 14.21 29.16
N LEU A 473 7.02 13.28 28.92
CA LEU A 473 7.08 12.01 29.63
C LEU A 473 7.66 12.17 31.03
N LYS A 474 6.99 11.59 32.04
CA LYS A 474 7.49 11.51 33.42
C LYS A 474 8.82 10.73 33.48
N PRO A 475 9.68 10.95 34.50
CA PRO A 475 10.96 10.24 34.62
C PRO A 475 10.87 8.71 34.54
N ASN A 476 9.82 8.11 35.13
CA ASN A 476 9.58 6.67 35.09
C ASN A 476 8.62 6.23 33.99
N GLY A 477 8.19 7.16 33.14
CA GLY A 477 7.23 6.91 32.07
C GLY A 477 7.80 6.03 30.96
N ILE A 478 6.91 5.53 30.11
CA ILE A 478 7.26 4.64 29.00
C ILE A 478 6.78 5.26 27.69
N ALA A 479 7.65 5.32 26.69
CA ALA A 479 7.28 5.63 25.32
C ALA A 479 7.33 4.35 24.47
N VAL A 480 6.23 3.97 23.82
CA VAL A 480 6.19 2.86 22.86
C VAL A 480 6.08 3.46 21.47
N ILE A 481 7.11 3.24 20.65
CA ILE A 481 7.18 3.74 19.28
C ILE A 481 7.17 2.53 18.34
N VAL A 482 6.18 2.45 17.47
CA VAL A 482 6.11 1.40 16.44
C VAL A 482 6.84 1.89 15.21
N PHE A 483 7.67 1.06 14.56
CA PHE A 483 8.26 1.43 13.27
C PHE A 483 8.54 0.21 12.39
N ALA A 484 8.25 0.36 11.10
CA ALA A 484 8.57 -0.63 10.07
C ALA A 484 8.93 0.09 8.77
N HIS A 485 10.17 -0.11 8.31
CA HIS A 485 10.60 0.39 7.01
C HIS A 485 11.61 -0.53 6.32
N LYS A 486 11.50 -0.64 4.99
CA LYS A 486 12.33 -1.56 4.18
C LYS A 486 13.76 -1.06 3.98
N THR A 487 13.97 0.24 4.09
CA THR A 487 15.25 0.86 3.78
C THR A 487 16.01 1.16 5.05
N THR A 488 17.31 0.91 5.03
CA THR A 488 18.23 1.25 6.13
C THR A 488 18.26 2.76 6.37
N VAL A 489 18.08 3.58 5.32
CA VAL A 489 18.12 5.05 5.43
C VAL A 489 17.01 5.58 6.34
N ALA A 490 15.81 4.99 6.27
CA ALA A 490 14.72 5.36 7.15
C ALA A 490 14.98 4.92 8.61
N TRP A 491 15.59 3.74 8.80
CA TRP A 491 16.02 3.28 10.13
C TRP A 491 17.09 4.20 10.73
N GLU A 492 18.06 4.63 9.93
CA GLU A 492 19.10 5.57 10.35
C GLU A 492 18.48 6.88 10.87
N ALA A 493 17.52 7.45 10.12
CA ALA A 493 16.83 8.68 10.53
C ALA A 493 16.06 8.51 11.87
N ILE A 494 15.36 7.39 12.06
CA ILE A 494 14.64 7.11 13.32
C ILE A 494 15.62 6.86 14.48
N ILE A 495 16.72 6.15 14.25
CA ILE A 495 17.73 5.88 15.27
C ILE A 495 18.40 7.18 15.71
N ASN A 496 18.86 8.00 14.76
CA ASN A 496 19.42 9.31 15.05
C ASN A 496 18.44 10.16 15.85
N ALA A 497 17.17 10.18 15.44
CA ALA A 497 16.14 10.92 16.16
C ALA A 497 15.93 10.41 17.59
N LEU A 498 15.94 9.09 17.82
CA LEU A 498 15.88 8.52 19.16
C LEU A 498 17.08 8.98 20.00
N LEU A 499 18.30 8.75 19.50
CA LEU A 499 19.55 9.08 20.21
C LEU A 499 19.62 10.57 20.59
N ASN A 500 19.23 11.45 19.65
CA ASN A 500 19.28 12.91 19.79
C ASN A 500 18.11 13.51 20.58
N SER A 501 17.02 12.75 20.80
CA SER A 501 15.83 13.26 21.52
C SER A 501 15.89 13.14 23.04
N GLY A 502 16.90 12.44 23.56
CA GLY A 502 16.96 12.07 24.99
C GLY A 502 16.07 10.88 25.35
N LEU A 503 15.52 10.17 24.36
CA LEU A 503 14.96 8.84 24.55
C LEU A 503 16.06 7.78 24.36
N TYR A 504 15.94 6.68 25.07
CA TYR A 504 16.74 5.49 24.81
C TYR A 504 15.88 4.24 24.89
N LEU A 505 16.28 3.23 24.13
CA LEU A 505 15.57 1.97 24.04
C LEU A 505 15.90 1.06 25.23
N THR A 506 14.88 0.43 25.79
CA THR A 506 15.02 -0.53 26.91
C THR A 506 14.52 -1.94 26.57
N ALA A 507 13.67 -2.06 25.56
CA ALA A 507 13.27 -3.33 24.98
C ALA A 507 12.76 -3.11 23.55
N SER A 508 12.79 -4.17 22.74
CA SER A 508 12.23 -4.17 21.39
C SER A 508 11.54 -5.49 21.09
N TRP A 509 10.37 -5.41 20.45
CA TRP A 509 9.59 -6.58 20.08
C TRP A 509 9.26 -6.55 18.58
N PRO A 510 9.80 -7.48 17.77
CA PRO A 510 9.34 -7.68 16.41
C PRO A 510 7.98 -8.40 16.44
N LEU A 511 6.93 -7.76 15.93
CA LEU A 511 5.58 -8.32 15.89
C LEU A 511 5.10 -8.44 14.43
N HIS A 512 4.62 -9.62 14.05
CA HIS A 512 3.93 -9.82 12.77
C HIS A 512 2.56 -9.15 12.82
N THR A 513 2.47 -7.93 12.29
CA THR A 513 1.24 -7.12 12.28
C THR A 513 0.52 -7.12 10.94
N GLU A 514 1.09 -7.76 9.92
CA GLU A 514 0.60 -7.70 8.53
C GLU A 514 -0.33 -8.87 8.16
N MET A 515 -1.44 -8.58 7.47
CA MET A 515 -2.33 -9.62 6.94
C MET A 515 -1.61 -10.42 5.85
N GLN A 516 -1.53 -11.75 6.00
CA GLN A 516 -0.94 -12.67 5.01
C GLN A 516 -1.50 -12.51 3.59
N ALA A 517 -2.72 -11.96 3.44
CA ALA A 517 -3.43 -11.80 2.18
C ALA A 517 -3.11 -10.52 1.36
N ARG A 518 -2.17 -9.65 1.78
CA ARG A 518 -1.83 -8.45 0.99
C ARG A 518 -1.24 -8.84 -0.38
N LEU A 519 -1.85 -8.33 -1.45
CA LEU A 519 -1.53 -8.55 -2.87
C LEU A 519 -0.04 -8.37 -3.28
N ARG A 520 0.79 -7.72 -2.45
CA ARG A 520 2.23 -7.52 -2.70
C ARG A 520 3.15 -8.58 -2.08
N ALA A 521 2.62 -9.54 -1.31
CA ALA A 521 3.41 -10.58 -0.67
C ALA A 521 3.93 -11.65 -1.66
N LYS A 522 3.33 -11.77 -2.86
CA LYS A 522 3.65 -12.87 -3.79
C LYS A 522 4.95 -12.69 -4.61
N GLU A 523 5.49 -11.48 -4.70
CA GLU A 523 6.68 -11.19 -5.53
C GLU A 523 7.65 -10.15 -4.93
N SER A 524 7.36 -9.57 -3.77
CA SER A 524 8.24 -8.59 -3.13
C SER A 524 8.63 -9.05 -1.72
N ALA A 525 9.89 -8.85 -1.34
CA ALA A 525 10.35 -8.91 0.04
C ALA A 525 9.65 -7.77 0.82
N ALA A 526 8.41 -7.98 1.20
CA ALA A 526 7.66 -7.09 2.08
C ALA A 526 7.98 -7.51 3.52
N LEU A 527 8.38 -6.53 4.35
CA LEU A 527 8.52 -6.74 5.79
C LEU A 527 7.19 -7.26 6.32
N ALA A 528 7.22 -8.39 7.02
CA ALA A 528 6.05 -8.92 7.70
C ALA A 528 5.93 -8.37 9.13
N SER A 529 7.04 -7.88 9.70
CA SER A 529 7.16 -7.46 11.08
C SER A 529 7.29 -5.94 11.26
N SER A 530 6.62 -5.41 12.27
CA SER A 530 6.86 -4.07 12.83
C SER A 530 7.64 -4.19 14.13
N ILE A 531 8.60 -3.30 14.39
CA ILE A 531 9.30 -3.27 15.68
C ILE A 531 8.56 -2.32 16.63
N TYR A 532 8.22 -2.84 17.80
CA TYR A 532 7.72 -2.06 18.92
C TYR A 532 8.91 -1.71 19.83
N MET A 533 9.30 -0.44 19.80
CA MET A 533 10.41 0.10 20.55
C MET A 533 9.92 0.65 21.89
N VAL A 534 10.34 0.02 23.00
CA VAL A 534 10.02 0.47 24.35
C VAL A 534 11.12 1.39 24.85
N CYS A 535 10.86 2.68 24.80
CA CYS A 535 11.78 3.75 25.12
C CYS A 535 11.52 4.35 26.50
N ARG A 536 12.58 4.88 27.11
CA ARG A 536 12.53 5.66 28.35
C ARG A 536 13.28 6.97 28.20
N LYS A 537 12.93 7.92 29.06
CA LYS A 537 13.62 9.20 29.20
C LYS A 537 15.00 8.97 29.80
N ARG A 538 16.04 9.47 29.14
CA ARG A 538 17.40 9.44 29.66
C ARG A 538 17.53 10.44 30.81
N THR A 539 18.05 9.99 31.95
CA THR A 539 18.27 10.80 33.15
C THR A 539 19.75 11.07 33.44
N THR A 540 20.65 10.31 32.83
CA THR A 540 22.11 10.44 32.98
C THR A 540 22.76 10.83 31.65
N ARG A 541 23.95 11.42 31.73
CA ARG A 541 24.74 11.90 30.59
C ARG A 541 26.09 11.21 30.59
N GLU A 542 26.07 9.92 30.28
CA GLU A 542 27.25 9.06 30.30
C GLU A 542 27.78 8.89 28.88
N THR A 543 29.11 8.97 28.73
CA THR A 543 29.82 8.65 27.49
C THR A 543 30.56 7.33 27.69
N ALA A 544 30.51 6.45 26.70
CA ALA A 544 31.23 5.18 26.71
C ALA A 544 32.14 5.02 25.49
N TYR A 545 33.14 4.15 25.60
CA TYR A 545 34.02 3.86 24.47
C TYR A 545 33.48 2.72 23.62
N TYR A 546 33.54 2.88 22.29
CA TYR A 546 33.02 1.89 21.35
C TYR A 546 33.61 0.50 21.55
N ASN A 547 34.90 0.40 21.92
CA ASN A 547 35.56 -0.87 22.15
C ASN A 547 35.04 -1.62 23.39
N GLU A 548 34.46 -0.91 24.36
CA GLU A 548 33.83 -1.48 25.55
C GLU A 548 32.36 -1.85 25.27
N VAL A 549 31.68 -1.03 24.47
CA VAL A 549 30.26 -1.21 24.12
C VAL A 549 30.05 -2.31 23.08
N LYS A 550 30.93 -2.40 22.07
CA LYS A 550 30.80 -3.32 20.94
C LYS A 550 30.66 -4.80 21.34
N PRO A 551 31.47 -5.36 22.27
CA PRO A 551 31.28 -6.74 22.71
C PRO A 551 29.92 -6.98 23.38
N LEU A 552 29.43 -6.01 24.17
CA LEU A 552 28.14 -6.09 24.84
C LEU A 552 26.97 -6.07 23.83
N VAL A 553 27.08 -5.23 22.80
CA VAL A 553 26.13 -5.19 21.69
C VAL A 553 26.13 -6.54 20.96
N GLU A 554 27.30 -7.11 20.66
CA GLU A 554 27.40 -8.39 19.97
C GLU A 554 26.76 -9.54 20.76
N GLU A 555 27.07 -9.62 22.05
CA GLU A 555 26.51 -10.63 22.96
C GLU A 555 24.99 -10.53 23.02
N LYS A 556 24.46 -9.32 23.22
CA LYS A 556 23.02 -9.06 23.29
C LYS A 556 22.32 -9.41 21.99
N ILE A 557 22.89 -9.05 20.85
CA ILE A 557 22.36 -9.41 19.52
C ILE A 557 22.31 -10.94 19.40
N ARG A 558 23.42 -11.64 19.64
CA ARG A 558 23.49 -13.12 19.50
C ARG A 558 22.45 -13.81 20.37
N GLN A 559 22.32 -13.41 21.64
CA GLN A 559 21.31 -13.93 22.56
C GLN A 559 19.88 -13.76 22.01
N LYS A 560 19.57 -12.59 21.42
CA LYS A 560 18.23 -12.32 20.87
C LYS A 560 18.00 -12.99 19.52
N LEU A 561 19.04 -13.14 18.70
CA LEU A 561 18.95 -13.87 17.44
C LEU A 561 18.66 -15.36 17.64
N ASP A 562 19.17 -15.98 18.71
CA ASP A 562 18.79 -17.34 19.10
C ASP A 562 17.28 -17.45 19.36
N GLN A 563 16.73 -16.50 20.13
CA GLN A 563 15.30 -16.43 20.41
C GLN A 563 14.49 -16.27 19.11
N PHE A 564 14.83 -15.25 18.31
CA PHE A 564 14.12 -14.93 17.06
C PHE A 564 14.15 -16.09 16.06
N TRP A 565 15.28 -16.79 15.96
CA TRP A 565 15.41 -17.95 15.07
C TRP A 565 14.48 -19.09 15.49
N ASN A 566 14.41 -19.38 16.79
CA ASN A 566 13.53 -20.42 17.34
C ASN A 566 12.04 -20.06 17.23
N GLU A 567 11.71 -18.76 17.24
CA GLU A 567 10.35 -18.24 17.02
C GLU A 567 9.98 -18.16 15.52
N GLY A 568 10.90 -18.52 14.62
CA GLY A 568 10.65 -18.56 13.17
C GLY A 568 10.76 -17.21 12.46
N ILE A 569 11.33 -16.19 13.10
CA ILE A 569 11.66 -14.92 12.44
C ILE A 569 12.85 -15.18 11.51
N GLY A 570 12.71 -14.82 10.24
CA GLY A 570 13.72 -15.08 9.22
C GLY A 570 13.74 -14.03 8.12
N GLY A 571 14.68 -14.19 7.18
CA GLY A 571 14.81 -13.31 6.02
C GLY A 571 15.14 -11.86 6.39
N SER A 572 14.53 -10.90 5.68
CA SER A 572 14.75 -9.47 5.93
C SER A 572 14.35 -9.02 7.34
N ASP A 573 13.32 -9.65 7.93
CA ASP A 573 12.79 -9.29 9.24
C ASP A 573 13.79 -9.60 10.35
N PHE A 574 14.67 -10.57 10.14
CA PHE A 574 15.70 -10.97 11.10
C PHE A 574 16.76 -9.89 11.33
N PHE A 575 17.18 -9.19 10.25
CA PHE A 575 18.07 -8.04 10.36
C PHE A 575 17.41 -6.90 11.12
N VAL A 576 16.17 -6.57 10.75
CA VAL A 576 15.40 -5.50 11.36
C VAL A 576 15.17 -5.78 12.85
N ALA A 577 14.79 -7.01 13.21
CA ALA A 577 14.62 -7.43 14.60
C ALA A 577 15.88 -7.28 15.46
N ALA A 578 17.08 -7.39 14.89
CA ALA A 578 18.35 -7.26 15.60
C ALA A 578 18.75 -5.81 15.91
N ILE A 579 18.16 -4.83 15.23
CA ILE A 579 18.42 -3.40 15.46
C ILE A 579 18.05 -3.01 16.89
N GLY A 580 16.88 -3.45 17.36
CA GLY A 580 16.39 -3.13 18.69
C GLY A 580 17.32 -3.62 19.82
N PRO A 581 17.72 -4.90 19.89
CA PRO A 581 18.70 -5.39 20.86
C PRO A 581 20.02 -4.62 20.85
N ALA A 582 20.48 -4.17 19.68
CA ALA A 582 21.70 -3.38 19.56
C ALA A 582 21.54 -1.99 20.20
N LEU A 583 20.41 -1.33 19.91
CA LEU A 583 20.07 -0.02 20.47
C LEU A 583 19.78 -0.07 21.98
N GLU A 584 19.34 -1.20 22.51
CA GLU A 584 19.15 -1.40 23.96
C GLU A 584 20.45 -1.23 24.75
N VAL A 585 21.59 -1.60 24.15
CA VAL A 585 22.92 -1.46 24.75
C VAL A 585 23.53 -0.12 24.36
N PHE A 586 23.55 0.18 23.06
CA PHE A 586 24.18 1.39 22.52
C PHE A 586 23.51 2.68 23.01
N GLY A 587 22.17 2.72 23.00
CA GLY A 587 21.40 3.94 23.32
C GLY A 587 21.40 4.35 24.79
N ARG A 588 21.88 3.50 25.71
CA ARG A 588 21.98 3.80 27.15
C ARG A 588 22.87 5.01 27.41
N TYR A 589 23.92 5.13 26.62
CA TYR A 589 24.87 6.22 26.69
C TYR A 589 24.34 7.43 25.92
N GLU A 590 24.72 8.63 26.36
CA GLU A 590 24.45 9.86 25.60
C GLU A 590 25.32 9.88 24.34
N LYS A 591 26.57 9.43 24.46
CA LYS A 591 27.52 9.32 23.34
C LYS A 591 28.34 8.04 23.44
N VAL A 592 28.72 7.52 22.28
CA VAL A 592 29.68 6.43 22.16
C VAL A 592 30.80 6.89 21.24
N GLU A 593 32.02 6.92 21.75
CA GLU A 593 33.17 7.48 21.04
C GLU A 593 34.27 6.42 20.84
N THR A 594 35.05 6.57 19.77
CA THR A 594 36.29 5.82 19.61
C THR A 594 37.38 6.38 20.53
N TYR A 595 38.48 5.65 20.73
CA TYR A 595 39.63 6.19 21.48
C TYR A 595 40.27 7.42 20.81
N ALA A 596 39.96 7.67 19.52
CA ALA A 596 40.39 8.87 18.81
C ALA A 596 39.47 10.08 19.09
N GLY A 597 38.39 9.91 19.87
CA GLY A 597 37.41 10.95 20.15
C GLY A 597 36.36 11.14 19.04
N GLU A 598 36.28 10.22 18.08
CA GLU A 598 35.26 10.26 17.02
C GLU A 598 33.97 9.59 17.50
N GLU A 599 32.84 10.28 17.34
CA GLU A 599 31.52 9.75 17.72
C GLU A 599 31.08 8.65 16.73
N VAL A 600 30.63 7.51 17.26
CA VAL A 600 30.14 6.39 16.47
C VAL A 600 28.73 6.69 15.99
N SER A 601 28.54 6.69 14.67
CA SER A 601 27.26 7.04 14.06
C SER A 601 26.24 5.89 14.10
N ALA A 602 24.95 6.21 13.90
CA ALA A 602 23.93 5.18 13.69
C ALA A 602 24.21 4.31 12.46
N GLN A 603 24.87 4.87 11.43
CA GLN A 603 25.29 4.11 10.26
C GLN A 603 26.30 3.03 10.65
N ASP A 604 27.32 3.38 11.43
CA ASP A 604 28.34 2.42 11.89
C ASP A 604 27.72 1.28 12.70
N LEU A 605 26.76 1.61 13.59
CA LEU A 605 26.02 0.63 14.37
C LEU A 605 25.20 -0.31 13.45
N LEU A 606 24.48 0.24 12.48
CA LEU A 606 23.66 -0.57 11.56
C LEU A 606 24.52 -1.49 10.68
N GLU A 607 25.70 -1.02 10.24
CA GLU A 607 26.67 -1.84 9.51
C GLU A 607 27.21 -2.97 10.39
N PHE A 608 27.54 -2.68 11.65
CA PHE A 608 27.94 -3.69 12.63
C PHE A 608 26.85 -4.74 12.87
N VAL A 609 25.61 -4.31 13.14
CA VAL A 609 24.45 -5.21 13.30
C VAL A 609 24.29 -6.10 12.06
N ARG A 610 24.40 -5.53 10.86
CA ARG A 610 24.21 -6.28 9.62
C ARG A 610 25.25 -7.36 9.44
N LYS A 611 26.51 -7.04 9.75
CA LYS A 611 27.61 -8.00 9.72
C LYS A 611 27.37 -9.13 10.72
N THR A 612 27.07 -8.81 11.99
CA THR A 612 26.80 -9.81 13.04
C THR A 612 25.63 -10.72 12.69
N VAL A 613 24.53 -10.15 12.17
CA VAL A 613 23.35 -10.93 11.75
C VAL A 613 23.67 -11.84 10.58
N SER A 614 24.40 -11.34 9.57
CA SER A 614 24.78 -12.13 8.39
C SER A 614 25.68 -13.31 8.76
N GLU A 615 26.69 -13.07 9.60
CA GLU A 615 27.58 -14.10 10.11
C GLU A 615 26.82 -15.16 10.93
N TYR A 616 25.93 -14.72 11.81
CA TYR A 616 25.08 -15.60 12.61
C TYR A 616 24.15 -16.45 11.74
N ALA A 617 23.45 -15.82 10.78
CA ALA A 617 22.53 -16.51 9.87
C ALA A 617 23.28 -17.56 9.03
N LEU A 618 24.43 -17.20 8.46
CA LEU A 618 25.26 -18.14 7.71
C LEU A 618 25.71 -19.33 8.57
N ALA A 619 26.17 -19.09 9.81
CA ALA A 619 26.57 -20.16 10.72
C ALA A 619 25.40 -21.12 11.05
N ARG A 620 24.20 -20.58 11.26
CA ARG A 620 22.99 -21.37 11.52
C ARG A 620 22.52 -22.16 10.30
N ILE A 621 22.45 -21.54 9.12
CA ILE A 621 22.06 -22.20 7.86
C ILE A 621 23.02 -23.35 7.55
N LEU A 622 24.33 -23.13 7.76
CA LEU A 622 25.37 -24.13 7.52
C LEU A 622 25.56 -25.12 8.70
N LYS A 623 24.68 -25.10 9.72
CA LYS A 623 24.68 -26.00 10.88
C LYS A 623 26.05 -26.08 11.58
N ASN A 624 26.70 -24.93 11.83
CA ASN A 624 28.04 -24.81 12.41
C ASN A 624 29.18 -25.46 11.58
N GLY A 625 28.97 -25.72 10.29
CA GLY A 625 30.03 -26.14 9.38
C GLY A 625 31.12 -25.06 9.25
N ASN A 626 32.38 -25.50 9.10
CA ASN A 626 33.53 -24.61 9.00
C ASN A 626 33.37 -23.68 7.77
N LEU A 627 33.09 -22.39 8.00
CA LEU A 627 32.88 -21.39 6.94
C LEU A 627 34.06 -21.34 5.94
N GLY A 628 35.25 -21.75 6.37
CA GLY A 628 36.49 -21.73 5.57
C GLY A 628 36.46 -22.52 4.25
N GLY A 629 35.49 -23.40 4.02
CA GLY A 629 35.35 -24.18 2.77
C GLY A 629 34.42 -23.58 1.71
N ILE A 630 33.70 -22.50 2.00
CA ILE A 630 32.72 -21.87 1.10
C ILE A 630 33.22 -20.46 0.70
N ASP A 631 33.34 -20.22 -0.61
CA ASP A 631 33.79 -18.93 -1.16
C ASP A 631 32.79 -17.78 -0.88
N THR A 632 33.25 -16.53 -0.96
CA THR A 632 32.45 -15.35 -0.64
C THR A 632 31.22 -15.20 -1.54
N THR A 633 31.32 -15.57 -2.82
CA THR A 633 30.20 -15.55 -3.78
C THR A 633 29.12 -16.55 -3.35
N ALA A 634 29.52 -17.73 -2.87
CA ALA A 634 28.60 -18.74 -2.37
C ALA A 634 27.90 -18.36 -1.07
N ARG A 635 28.62 -17.72 -0.13
CA ARG A 635 28.00 -17.15 1.08
C ARG A 635 26.99 -16.06 0.73
N PHE A 636 27.35 -15.16 -0.19
CA PHE A 636 26.46 -14.12 -0.67
C PHE A 636 25.20 -14.69 -1.33
N TYR A 637 25.35 -15.70 -2.20
CA TYR A 637 24.21 -16.36 -2.85
C TYR A 637 23.25 -16.99 -1.85
N LEU A 638 23.80 -17.76 -0.90
CA LEU A 638 23.01 -18.44 0.13
C LEU A 638 22.26 -17.42 1.00
N LEU A 639 22.97 -16.39 1.47
CA LEU A 639 22.38 -15.35 2.28
C LEU A 639 21.32 -14.56 1.49
N TRP A 640 21.54 -14.30 0.20
CA TRP A 640 20.54 -13.68 -0.66
C TRP A 640 19.28 -14.54 -0.77
N ARG A 641 19.41 -15.84 -1.03
CA ARG A 641 18.25 -16.75 -1.12
C ARG A 641 17.48 -16.83 0.18
N TRP A 642 18.18 -16.87 1.31
CA TRP A 642 17.53 -16.82 2.61
C TRP A 642 16.86 -15.48 2.92
N THR A 643 17.46 -14.36 2.52
CA THR A 643 16.96 -13.00 2.85
C THR A 643 15.84 -12.54 1.91
N TYR A 644 16.05 -12.71 0.60
CA TYR A 644 15.23 -12.11 -0.45
C TYR A 644 14.68 -13.14 -1.44
N ASN A 645 15.06 -14.41 -1.34
CA ASN A 645 14.73 -15.45 -2.32
C ASN A 645 15.08 -15.00 -3.75
N GLY A 646 14.10 -14.96 -4.67
CA GLY A 646 14.24 -14.45 -6.05
C GLY A 646 13.85 -12.97 -6.22
N ALA A 647 13.60 -12.23 -5.14
CA ALA A 647 13.09 -10.86 -5.22
C ALA A 647 14.12 -9.87 -5.79
N ARG A 648 13.61 -8.84 -6.46
CA ARG A 648 14.38 -7.66 -6.88
C ARG A 648 14.43 -6.66 -5.73
N VAL A 649 15.61 -6.16 -5.41
CA VAL A 649 15.84 -5.21 -4.29
C VAL A 649 16.58 -3.96 -4.79
N HIS A 650 16.48 -2.84 -4.05
CA HIS A 650 17.17 -1.61 -4.40
C HIS A 650 18.70 -1.78 -4.29
N PHE A 651 19.47 -1.08 -5.13
CA PHE A 651 20.93 -1.19 -5.22
C PHE A 651 21.62 -1.02 -3.86
N ASP A 652 21.23 -0.02 -3.08
CA ASP A 652 21.87 0.25 -1.78
C ASP A 652 21.66 -0.89 -0.77
N GLU A 653 20.47 -1.51 -0.75
CA GLU A 653 20.22 -2.66 0.13
C GLU A 653 20.96 -3.92 -0.34
N ALA A 654 21.06 -4.12 -1.66
CA ALA A 654 21.88 -5.19 -2.24
C ALA A 654 23.36 -5.01 -1.88
N ARG A 655 23.87 -3.78 -2.00
CA ARG A 655 25.26 -3.43 -1.67
C ARG A 655 25.54 -3.65 -0.20
N LYS A 656 24.63 -3.26 0.70
CA LYS A 656 24.79 -3.49 2.14
C LYS A 656 24.86 -4.98 2.48
N LEU A 657 24.05 -5.82 1.85
CA LEU A 657 24.13 -7.27 2.04
C LEU A 657 25.43 -7.85 1.45
N SER A 658 25.82 -7.42 0.25
CA SER A 658 27.03 -7.93 -0.41
C SER A 658 28.30 -7.54 0.33
N SER A 659 28.39 -6.30 0.82
CA SER A 659 29.50 -5.81 1.64
C SER A 659 29.64 -6.59 2.95
N ALA A 660 28.53 -6.99 3.59
CA ALA A 660 28.57 -7.85 4.77
C ALA A 660 29.18 -9.25 4.47
N CYS A 661 29.10 -9.71 3.22
CA CYS A 661 29.75 -10.93 2.74
C CYS A 661 31.13 -10.72 2.09
N GLY A 662 31.62 -9.47 1.99
CA GLY A 662 32.86 -9.15 1.29
C GLY A 662 32.76 -9.27 -0.24
N VAL A 663 31.60 -8.99 -0.82
CA VAL A 663 31.31 -9.08 -2.26
C VAL A 663 31.03 -7.69 -2.84
N GLU A 664 31.76 -7.32 -3.89
CA GLU A 664 31.52 -6.13 -4.71
C GLU A 664 30.62 -6.49 -5.90
N LEU A 665 29.42 -5.91 -5.97
CA LEU A 665 28.38 -6.32 -6.93
C LEU A 665 28.80 -6.09 -8.40
N GLU A 666 29.56 -5.03 -8.63
CA GLU A 666 30.07 -4.58 -9.92
C GLU A 666 30.83 -5.70 -10.65
N HIS A 667 31.61 -6.51 -9.91
CA HIS A 667 32.40 -7.61 -10.44
C HIS A 667 31.57 -8.79 -10.96
N TYR A 668 30.29 -8.86 -10.59
CA TYR A 668 29.39 -9.96 -10.95
C TYR A 668 28.27 -9.52 -11.92
N TRP A 669 28.36 -8.30 -12.48
CA TRP A 669 27.47 -7.83 -13.55
C TRP A 669 27.79 -8.47 -14.91
N ASN A 670 26.92 -8.24 -15.90
CA ASN A 670 27.15 -8.53 -17.31
C ASN A 670 27.63 -9.98 -17.61
N GLY A 671 26.73 -10.96 -17.41
CA GLY A 671 27.02 -12.38 -17.66
C GLY A 671 27.50 -13.17 -16.43
N GLY A 672 27.48 -12.53 -15.26
CA GLY A 672 27.70 -13.12 -13.93
C GLY A 672 26.42 -13.50 -13.19
N LEU A 673 26.52 -13.58 -11.86
CA LEU A 673 25.44 -14.00 -10.95
C LEU A 673 24.44 -12.86 -10.65
N VAL A 674 24.82 -11.60 -10.88
CA VAL A 674 24.04 -10.42 -10.50
C VAL A 674 23.53 -9.71 -11.75
N LYS A 675 22.24 -9.34 -11.73
CA LYS A 675 21.61 -8.53 -12.77
C LYS A 675 21.17 -7.19 -12.20
N LYS A 676 21.58 -6.11 -12.87
CA LYS A 676 21.17 -4.73 -12.58
C LYS A 676 20.12 -4.28 -13.60
N ASP A 677 19.00 -3.76 -13.10
CA ASP A 677 17.96 -3.12 -13.90
C ASP A 677 17.59 -1.78 -13.24
N LYS A 678 18.13 -0.70 -13.80
CA LYS A 678 18.09 0.66 -13.24
C LYS A 678 18.64 0.71 -11.81
N GLU A 679 17.79 1.04 -10.84
CA GLU A 679 18.10 1.15 -9.41
C GLU A 679 17.94 -0.18 -8.65
N TYR A 680 17.57 -1.26 -9.36
CA TYR A 680 17.29 -2.55 -8.74
C TYR A 680 18.31 -3.62 -9.11
N ILE A 681 18.56 -4.52 -8.17
CA ILE A 681 19.46 -5.66 -8.27
C ILE A 681 18.67 -6.95 -8.02
N SER A 682 19.00 -7.99 -8.78
CA SER A 682 18.54 -9.36 -8.58
C SER A 682 19.72 -10.33 -8.68
N VAL A 683 19.73 -11.36 -7.83
CA VAL A 683 20.67 -12.48 -7.90
C VAL A 683 20.02 -13.64 -8.65
N LEU A 684 20.61 -14.00 -9.78
CA LEU A 684 20.05 -14.92 -10.76
C LEU A 684 20.06 -16.36 -10.25
N GLY A 685 18.94 -17.07 -10.45
CA GLY A 685 18.88 -18.53 -10.32
C GLY A 685 19.45 -19.24 -11.54
N PRO A 686 19.57 -20.58 -11.50
CA PRO A 686 20.22 -21.36 -12.57
C PRO A 686 19.56 -21.14 -13.94
N LYS A 687 18.22 -21.07 -14.01
CA LYS A 687 17.48 -20.88 -15.26
C LYS A 687 17.53 -19.45 -15.81
N GLU A 688 17.97 -18.50 -15.01
CA GLU A 688 18.03 -17.09 -15.36
C GLU A 688 19.44 -16.68 -15.84
N ARG A 689 20.41 -17.61 -15.73
CA ARG A 689 21.76 -17.44 -16.28
C ARG A 689 21.70 -17.32 -17.81
N ASP A 690 22.72 -16.69 -18.38
CA ASP A 690 22.85 -16.56 -19.84
C ASP A 690 22.84 -17.92 -20.54
N ARG A 691 22.30 -17.99 -21.77
CA ARG A 691 22.23 -19.24 -22.55
C ARG A 691 23.62 -19.85 -22.79
N LYS A 692 24.66 -19.02 -22.89
CA LYS A 692 26.06 -19.42 -23.07
C LYS A 692 26.77 -19.73 -21.75
N PHE A 693 26.08 -19.73 -20.61
CA PHE A 693 26.71 -19.96 -19.30
C PHE A 693 27.41 -21.34 -19.22
N LEU A 694 26.84 -22.38 -19.84
CA LEU A 694 27.45 -23.71 -19.90
C LEU A 694 28.61 -23.81 -20.90
N GLU A 695 28.83 -22.80 -21.73
CA GLU A 695 29.94 -22.74 -22.71
C GLU A 695 31.21 -22.13 -22.09
N LYS A 696 31.17 -21.72 -20.82
CA LYS A 696 32.34 -21.17 -20.11
C LYS A 696 33.41 -22.24 -19.91
N GLU A 697 34.67 -21.87 -20.20
CA GLU A 697 35.83 -22.76 -20.02
C GLU A 697 36.15 -23.05 -18.54
N LYS A 698 35.84 -22.10 -17.64
CA LYS A 698 36.05 -22.22 -16.19
C LYS A 698 34.91 -21.57 -15.41
N PHE A 699 34.58 -22.17 -14.26
CA PHE A 699 33.64 -21.64 -13.28
C PHE A 699 34.42 -21.04 -12.11
N ASN A 700 34.11 -19.80 -11.74
CA ASN A 700 34.93 -19.01 -10.81
C ASN A 700 34.47 -19.11 -9.34
N SER A 701 33.33 -19.76 -9.08
CA SER A 701 32.74 -19.93 -7.76
C SER A 701 32.06 -21.28 -7.59
N ILE A 702 31.88 -21.72 -6.35
CA ILE A 702 31.13 -22.95 -6.02
C ILE A 702 29.67 -22.86 -6.51
N VAL A 703 29.08 -21.66 -6.49
CA VAL A 703 27.72 -21.42 -7.01
C VAL A 703 27.65 -21.59 -8.51
N ASP A 704 28.66 -21.12 -9.25
CA ASP A 704 28.68 -21.32 -10.70
C ASP A 704 28.74 -22.81 -11.05
N VAL A 705 29.57 -23.58 -10.32
CA VAL A 705 29.62 -25.05 -10.47
C VAL A 705 28.27 -25.68 -10.15
N LEU A 706 27.62 -25.27 -9.05
CA LEU A 706 26.29 -25.76 -8.69
C LEU A 706 25.26 -25.45 -9.79
N HIS A 707 25.16 -24.21 -10.24
CA HIS A 707 24.23 -23.81 -11.30
C HIS A 707 24.47 -24.58 -12.60
N ALA A 708 25.74 -24.81 -12.97
CA ALA A 708 26.08 -25.62 -14.13
C ALA A 708 25.61 -27.08 -13.98
N CYS A 709 25.86 -27.69 -12.82
CA CYS A 709 25.37 -29.03 -12.52
C CYS A 709 23.84 -29.12 -12.56
N LEU A 710 23.12 -28.13 -12.04
CA LEU A 710 21.65 -28.10 -12.06
C LEU A 710 21.08 -28.00 -13.48
N LEU A 711 21.67 -27.15 -14.33
CA LEU A 711 21.26 -27.02 -15.73
C LEU A 711 21.56 -28.29 -16.55
N LEU A 712 22.66 -28.99 -16.25
CA LEU A 712 22.98 -30.27 -16.87
C LEU A 712 22.10 -31.41 -16.34
N TRP A 713 21.71 -31.36 -15.06
CA TRP A 713 20.78 -32.30 -14.45
C TRP A 713 19.41 -32.23 -15.13
N GLU A 714 18.90 -31.02 -15.38
CA GLU A 714 17.64 -30.82 -16.11
C GLU A 714 17.71 -31.36 -17.56
N LYS A 715 18.89 -31.29 -18.19
CA LYS A 715 19.15 -31.89 -19.52
C LYS A 715 19.48 -33.39 -19.47
N ASN A 716 19.44 -34.02 -18.30
CA ASN A 716 19.81 -35.42 -18.05
C ASN A 716 21.25 -35.79 -18.50
N GLN A 717 22.20 -34.84 -18.44
CA GLN A 717 23.58 -35.01 -18.91
C GLN A 717 24.54 -35.44 -17.78
N ARG A 718 24.30 -36.61 -17.19
CA ARG A 718 25.01 -37.08 -15.97
C ARG A 718 26.53 -37.17 -16.11
N LYS A 719 27.05 -37.61 -17.27
CA LYS A 719 28.52 -37.70 -17.50
C LYS A 719 29.21 -36.35 -17.35
N LYS A 720 28.64 -35.31 -17.95
CA LYS A 720 29.16 -33.94 -17.88
C LYS A 720 29.09 -33.36 -16.46
N ILE A 721 28.08 -33.74 -15.68
CA ILE A 721 27.99 -33.35 -14.26
C ILE A 721 29.20 -33.91 -13.49
N THR A 722 29.51 -35.20 -13.66
CA THR A 722 30.68 -35.83 -13.04
C THR A 722 31.98 -35.17 -13.50
N GLU A 723 32.15 -34.89 -14.79
CA GLU A 723 33.33 -34.20 -15.35
C GLU A 723 33.53 -32.81 -14.73
N ILE A 724 32.46 -32.00 -14.61
CA ILE A 724 32.52 -30.67 -13.98
C ILE A 724 32.83 -30.78 -12.48
N LEU A 725 32.20 -31.71 -11.76
CA LEU A 725 32.46 -31.89 -10.34
C LEU A 725 33.90 -32.36 -10.07
N GLN A 726 34.46 -33.19 -10.94
CA GLN A 726 35.83 -33.67 -10.82
C GLN A 726 36.86 -32.59 -11.20
N SER A 727 36.67 -31.92 -12.34
CA SER A 727 37.57 -30.85 -12.80
C SER A 727 37.57 -29.61 -11.90
N SER A 728 36.44 -29.32 -11.23
CA SER A 728 36.36 -28.24 -10.24
C SER A 728 36.79 -28.64 -8.82
N GLY A 729 37.12 -29.92 -8.58
CA GLY A 729 37.48 -30.43 -7.25
C GLY A 729 36.32 -30.54 -6.25
N ASN A 730 35.07 -30.42 -6.71
CA ASN A 730 33.89 -30.39 -5.85
C ASN A 730 33.21 -31.75 -5.63
N LEU A 731 33.61 -32.81 -6.36
CA LEU A 731 33.00 -34.13 -6.29
C LEU A 731 32.95 -34.73 -4.86
N HIS A 732 34.05 -34.59 -4.11
CA HIS A 732 34.17 -35.04 -2.72
C HIS A 732 34.28 -33.87 -1.73
N ASN A 733 34.06 -32.63 -2.19
CA ASN A 733 34.10 -31.46 -1.34
C ASN A 733 32.83 -31.38 -0.49
N ASN A 734 32.95 -31.69 0.81
CA ASN A 734 31.81 -31.61 1.73
C ASN A 734 31.19 -30.21 1.78
N ALA A 735 31.97 -29.14 1.62
CA ALA A 735 31.46 -27.78 1.62
C ALA A 735 30.55 -27.49 0.41
N PHE A 736 30.87 -28.04 -0.77
CA PHE A 736 30.00 -27.95 -1.96
C PHE A 736 28.64 -28.60 -1.71
N TRP A 737 28.64 -29.84 -1.20
CA TRP A 737 27.40 -30.59 -0.94
C TRP A 737 26.58 -29.98 0.19
N GLN A 738 27.24 -29.48 1.24
CA GLN A 738 26.59 -28.74 2.32
C GLN A 738 25.95 -27.44 1.79
N LEU A 739 26.64 -26.69 0.92
CA LEU A 739 26.07 -25.50 0.29
C LEU A 739 24.81 -25.86 -0.51
N ALA A 740 24.87 -26.90 -1.35
CA ALA A 740 23.72 -27.33 -2.15
C ALA A 740 22.52 -27.69 -1.24
N GLN A 741 22.76 -28.44 -0.15
CA GLN A 741 21.70 -28.74 0.82
C GLN A 741 21.16 -27.48 1.49
N ALA A 742 22.03 -26.57 1.94
CA ALA A 742 21.64 -25.32 2.58
C ALA A 742 20.81 -24.42 1.64
N VAL A 743 21.17 -24.31 0.36
CA VAL A 743 20.37 -23.56 -0.62
C VAL A 743 18.98 -24.20 -0.78
N SER A 744 18.89 -25.53 -0.85
CA SER A 744 17.61 -26.23 -0.89
C SER A 744 16.76 -25.97 0.36
N ASP A 745 17.38 -25.98 1.54
CA ASP A 745 16.69 -25.83 2.82
C ASP A 745 16.08 -24.42 3.00
N VAL A 746 16.75 -23.38 2.48
CA VAL A 746 16.27 -21.99 2.61
C VAL A 746 15.24 -21.59 1.55
N LEU A 747 15.12 -22.35 0.45
CA LEU A 747 14.15 -22.09 -0.60
C LEU A 747 12.74 -22.59 -0.19
N PRO A 748 11.66 -21.89 -0.59
CA PRO A 748 10.29 -22.28 -0.24
C PRO A 748 9.84 -23.54 -0.97
N GLU A 749 8.84 -24.23 -0.42
CA GLU A 749 8.22 -25.39 -1.07
C GLU A 749 7.58 -25.01 -2.43
N GLY A 750 7.74 -25.88 -3.42
CA GLY A 750 7.27 -25.64 -4.79
C GLY A 750 8.17 -24.74 -5.64
N ASP A 751 9.26 -24.22 -5.10
CA ASP A 751 10.25 -23.47 -5.87
C ASP A 751 10.98 -24.37 -6.88
N LYS A 752 11.14 -23.87 -8.12
CA LYS A 752 11.76 -24.64 -9.21
C LYS A 752 13.25 -24.89 -8.98
N GLU A 753 13.96 -23.93 -8.39
CA GLU A 753 15.37 -24.09 -8.05
C GLU A 753 15.53 -25.15 -6.95
N LYS A 754 14.66 -25.13 -5.93
CA LYS A 754 14.64 -26.16 -4.86
C LYS A 754 14.47 -27.56 -5.43
N GLN A 755 13.49 -27.75 -6.32
CA GLN A 755 13.23 -29.05 -6.96
C GLN A 755 14.45 -29.56 -7.74
N MET A 756 15.12 -28.67 -8.49
CA MET A 756 16.33 -29.03 -9.23
C MET A 756 17.46 -29.47 -8.27
N ILE A 757 17.65 -28.74 -7.16
CA ILE A 757 18.69 -29.05 -6.19
C ILE A 757 18.41 -30.37 -5.49
N GLN A 758 17.18 -30.62 -5.03
CA GLN A 758 16.81 -31.89 -4.40
C GLN A 758 17.04 -33.08 -5.35
N GLY A 759 16.65 -32.93 -6.61
CA GLY A 759 16.89 -33.95 -7.63
C GLY A 759 18.37 -34.18 -7.93
N PHE A 760 19.18 -33.12 -7.93
CA PHE A 760 20.64 -33.22 -8.06
C PHE A 760 21.28 -33.89 -6.83
N LEU A 761 20.87 -33.53 -5.62
CA LEU A 761 21.37 -34.10 -4.36
C LEU A 761 21.09 -35.60 -4.26
N TYR A 762 19.92 -36.06 -4.73
CA TYR A 762 19.59 -37.49 -4.79
C TYR A 762 20.58 -38.29 -5.67
N GLY A 763 21.17 -37.63 -6.67
CA GLY A 763 22.17 -38.22 -7.56
C GLY A 763 23.59 -38.30 -6.99
N ARG A 764 23.86 -37.78 -5.79
CA ARG A 764 25.21 -37.62 -5.21
C ARG A 764 26.06 -38.90 -5.29
N ASP A 765 25.54 -40.01 -4.80
CA ASP A 765 26.26 -41.29 -4.79
C ASP A 765 26.53 -41.81 -6.21
N SER A 766 25.61 -41.55 -7.14
CA SER A 766 25.75 -41.94 -8.54
C SER A 766 26.89 -41.18 -9.22
N TYR A 767 27.03 -39.87 -8.96
CA TYR A 767 28.11 -39.07 -9.53
C TYR A 767 29.48 -39.48 -8.99
N GLN A 768 29.57 -39.79 -7.69
CA GLN A 768 30.80 -40.25 -7.05
C GLN A 768 31.22 -41.64 -7.53
N LYS A 769 30.27 -42.57 -7.70
CA LYS A 769 30.54 -43.90 -8.26
C LYS A 769 30.94 -43.85 -9.73
N ALA A 770 30.32 -42.98 -10.53
CA ALA A 770 30.64 -42.81 -11.94
C ALA A 770 32.08 -42.30 -12.18
N ALA A 771 32.66 -41.53 -11.25
CA ALA A 771 34.05 -41.08 -11.32
C ALA A 771 35.06 -42.17 -10.92
N ASN A 772 34.67 -43.08 -10.02
CA ASN A 772 35.54 -44.12 -9.47
C ASN A 772 35.64 -45.38 -10.36
N GLY A 773 35.08 -45.36 -11.57
CA GLY A 773 35.34 -46.39 -12.57
C GLY A 773 34.73 -47.76 -12.31
N THR A 774 33.67 -47.89 -11.51
CA THR A 774 32.86 -49.13 -11.48
C THR A 774 31.71 -49.03 -12.47
N GLY A 775 32.05 -49.27 -13.74
CA GLY A 775 31.06 -49.66 -14.73
C GLY A 775 30.45 -51.01 -14.34
N GLN A 776 29.27 -51.00 -13.73
CA GLN A 776 28.34 -52.09 -13.86
C GLN A 776 27.04 -51.54 -14.44
N GLN A 777 26.84 -51.85 -15.73
CA GLN A 777 25.52 -51.93 -16.31
C GLN A 777 24.66 -52.84 -15.41
N SER A 778 23.62 -52.29 -14.79
CA SER A 778 22.45 -53.07 -14.44
C SER A 778 21.24 -52.39 -15.05
N LEU A 779 20.66 -53.08 -16.03
CA LEU A 779 19.36 -52.82 -16.63
C LEU A 779 18.31 -52.62 -15.53
N PHE A 780 17.59 -51.49 -15.56
CA PHE A 780 16.15 -51.37 -15.78
C PHE A 780 15.74 -49.90 -15.72
#